data_AF-A0A1W9SJI6-F1
#
_entry.id   AF-A0A1W9SJI6-F1
#
_cell.length_a   1.000
_cell.length_b   1.000
_cell.length_c   1.000
_cell.angle_alpha   90.00
_cell.angle_beta   90.00
_cell.angle_gamma   90.00
#
_symmetry.space_group_name_H-M   'P 1'
#
loop_
_entity.id
_entity.type
_entity.pdbx_description
1 polymer ?
#
loop_
_entity_poly.entity_id
_entity_poly.type
_entity_poly.pdbx_seq_one_letter_code
_entity_poly.pdbx_strand_id
1 'polypeptide(L)'
;MKLENLKDKFNINYQTKLDETSYIVAIRDDDEKNDRNLVPIFYFDEKNENWEFLENKTDIRGKVFVRYGKNTSSLPLNEAFDLDELLKLKAVTPNNTHNSENPNSLPFFAFRNQVELLPTDFILEIFSGNLNITNQTFKPENEHLFELIKKCFSEEEKPFFVQNSDDKKIYGAFFIDFVNEKEKEIFLKKTNLAVSIYELPENTYLDITTHNVKRKVIKSLKSIQEFKIKNLDFVSKEFLFDWAKDKISPRNPEIFKTTKLLLEELEKNEDIKTYPTRFDRLYDLLQTSIQNETYVQNFFDAVEGTSAYKEHIEKLEKQKLNFSISKNMLEREIVDFRKEKEELSLKKQALAQDILELSKEQQRKSKEIEEQKINAINTEIKAKESLIEKANFYGDLDKILKDIEFKERVKEELKNSISDLKREFITTQKDANQKLQELIKSKTHFDFISGRNFNKEKEKININPHIFSDNNFGSINNFYKLFSEKIKSSGRNYTEHFIANLMICVHQDMLTVFIGLSGSGKTSLAKKISKILVPEERSIEISVGKAWSSLRDWVGFSNPISDSFHQAQTKMYPLLKQLDAEREKKWFPHSPLSFVTLDEANTSSLEHYWRIFYNLCDSSVNNDSLFYIDLGGKEKIIYTNNLRFIATMNIDRTSEN
;
A
#
# COMPACT_ATOMS: atom_id res chain seq x y z
N MET A 1 16.63 -18.68 -30.79
CA MET A 1 15.17 -18.51 -30.96
C MET A 1 14.88 -17.08 -31.38
N LYS A 2 14.05 -16.82 -32.40
CA LYS A 2 13.65 -15.43 -32.71
C LYS A 2 12.60 -14.93 -31.71
N LEU A 3 12.57 -13.62 -31.45
CA LEU A 3 11.50 -12.98 -30.65
C LEU A 3 10.11 -13.25 -31.26
N GLU A 4 10.03 -13.48 -32.57
CA GLU A 4 8.83 -13.92 -33.30
C GLU A 4 8.45 -15.39 -33.12
N ASN A 5 9.30 -16.23 -32.56
CA ASN A 5 8.96 -17.63 -32.25
C ASN A 5 8.44 -17.77 -30.83
N LEU A 6 8.58 -16.71 -30.03
CA LEU A 6 7.99 -16.62 -28.72
C LEU A 6 6.46 -16.49 -28.79
N LYS A 7 5.87 -16.31 -29.99
CA LYS A 7 4.41 -16.21 -30.22
C LYS A 7 3.57 -17.38 -29.69
N ASP A 8 4.16 -18.57 -29.55
CA ASP A 8 3.44 -19.73 -28.97
C ASP A 8 3.58 -19.81 -27.44
N LYS A 9 4.62 -19.17 -26.89
CA LYS A 9 4.82 -18.97 -25.44
C LYS A 9 4.19 -17.67 -24.93
N PHE A 10 3.89 -16.75 -25.84
CA PHE A 10 3.39 -15.40 -25.62
C PHE A 10 2.02 -15.34 -26.29
N ASN A 11 0.93 -15.32 -25.54
CA ASN A 11 -0.39 -15.24 -26.17
C ASN A 11 -0.60 -13.84 -26.76
N ILE A 12 -0.17 -13.66 -28.00
CA ILE A 12 -0.02 -12.36 -28.69
C ILE A 12 -1.33 -11.68 -29.04
N ASN A 13 -2.44 -12.40 -28.91
CA ASN A 13 -3.76 -11.87 -29.15
C ASN A 13 -4.43 -11.29 -27.89
N TYR A 14 -3.85 -11.51 -26.70
CA TYR A 14 -4.40 -11.00 -25.44
C TYR A 14 -3.32 -10.33 -24.61
N GLN A 15 -3.68 -9.26 -23.90
CA GLN A 15 -2.86 -8.59 -22.88
C GLN A 15 -2.58 -9.50 -21.65
N THR A 16 -2.21 -10.76 -21.85
CA THR A 16 -1.76 -11.64 -20.78
C THR A 16 -0.35 -11.23 -20.41
N LYS A 17 -0.24 -10.56 -19.24
CA LYS A 17 1.00 -10.36 -18.50
C LYS A 17 1.75 -11.69 -18.42
N LEU A 18 3.08 -11.67 -18.57
CA LEU A 18 3.87 -12.80 -18.13
C LEU A 18 3.54 -13.07 -16.64
N ASP A 19 3.53 -14.34 -16.25
CA ASP A 19 3.58 -14.70 -14.83
C ASP A 19 4.87 -14.10 -14.24
N GLU A 20 4.90 -13.76 -12.94
CA GLU A 20 6.06 -13.07 -12.35
C GLU A 20 7.39 -13.81 -12.53
N THR A 21 7.30 -15.12 -12.77
CA THR A 21 8.39 -16.10 -12.84
C THR A 21 8.98 -16.30 -14.24
N SER A 22 8.39 -15.75 -15.31
CA SER A 22 8.88 -15.90 -16.68
C SER A 22 9.05 -14.54 -17.34
N TYR A 23 10.23 -14.22 -17.87
CA TYR A 23 10.49 -12.90 -18.46
C TYR A 23 11.63 -12.91 -19.46
N ILE A 24 11.72 -11.81 -20.20
CA ILE A 24 12.86 -11.54 -21.08
C ILE A 24 13.87 -10.72 -20.29
N VAL A 25 15.14 -11.08 -20.40
CA VAL A 25 16.26 -10.26 -19.97
C VAL A 25 16.70 -9.40 -21.14
N ALA A 26 16.73 -8.09 -20.96
CA ALA A 26 17.10 -7.12 -21.99
C ALA A 26 18.08 -6.08 -21.44
N ILE A 27 18.71 -5.33 -22.34
CA ILE A 27 19.54 -4.15 -22.01
C ILE A 27 19.02 -2.94 -22.76
N ARG A 28 19.48 -1.76 -22.38
CA ARG A 28 19.22 -0.54 -23.15
C ARG A 28 19.98 -0.58 -24.47
N ASP A 29 19.38 0.00 -25.51
CA ASP A 29 20.04 0.22 -26.80
C ASP A 29 21.00 1.43 -26.69
N ASP A 30 22.15 1.36 -27.37
CA ASP A 30 23.20 2.40 -27.39
C ASP A 30 22.96 3.49 -28.46
N ASP A 31 21.76 3.55 -29.01
CA ASP A 31 21.39 4.61 -29.96
C ASP A 31 21.04 5.89 -29.19
N GLU A 32 21.99 6.83 -29.11
CA GLU A 32 21.83 8.15 -28.49
C GLU A 32 20.60 8.93 -29.00
N LYS A 33 20.09 8.60 -30.20
CA LYS A 33 18.91 9.25 -30.79
C LYS A 33 17.59 8.63 -30.35
N ASN A 34 17.60 7.45 -29.74
CA ASN A 34 16.41 6.66 -29.48
C ASN A 34 16.46 5.98 -28.10
N ASP A 35 16.24 6.80 -27.06
CA ASP A 35 16.26 6.45 -25.62
C ASP A 35 15.15 5.48 -25.17
N ARG A 36 14.42 4.87 -26.11
CA ARG A 36 13.23 4.04 -25.85
C ARG A 36 13.39 2.61 -26.27
N ASN A 37 14.53 2.23 -26.83
CA ASN A 37 14.71 0.88 -27.33
C ASN A 37 15.41 -0.01 -26.30
N LEU A 38 14.96 -1.25 -26.24
CA LEU A 38 15.61 -2.32 -25.51
C LEU A 38 16.08 -3.40 -26.49
N VAL A 39 17.21 -4.02 -26.16
CA VAL A 39 17.78 -5.16 -26.88
C VAL A 39 17.56 -6.42 -26.02
N PRO A 40 16.62 -7.30 -26.40
CA PRO A 40 16.43 -8.60 -25.75
C PRO A 40 17.67 -9.50 -25.88
N ILE A 41 18.06 -10.16 -24.79
CA ILE A 41 19.21 -11.07 -24.77
C ILE A 41 18.76 -12.53 -24.71
N PHE A 42 17.95 -12.89 -23.72
CA PHE A 42 17.42 -14.24 -23.56
C PHE A 42 16.08 -14.23 -22.82
N TYR A 43 15.31 -15.29 -23.00
CA TYR A 43 14.14 -15.61 -22.18
C TYR A 43 14.59 -16.41 -20.97
N PHE A 44 14.02 -16.15 -19.80
CA PHE A 44 14.27 -16.86 -18.55
C PHE A 44 12.96 -17.30 -17.90
N ASP A 45 12.93 -18.56 -17.47
CA ASP A 45 11.87 -19.17 -16.68
C ASP A 45 12.44 -19.56 -15.31
N GLU A 46 12.13 -18.75 -14.30
CA GLU A 46 12.57 -18.96 -12.90
C GLU A 46 12.09 -20.30 -12.36
N LYS A 47 10.90 -20.77 -12.75
CA LYS A 47 10.28 -21.98 -12.17
C LYS A 47 11.05 -23.24 -12.53
N ASN A 48 11.53 -23.31 -13.76
CA ASN A 48 12.28 -24.44 -14.28
C ASN A 48 13.79 -24.17 -14.33
N GLU A 49 14.24 -23.00 -13.85
CA GLU A 49 15.60 -22.46 -14.01
C GLU A 49 16.12 -22.67 -15.43
N ASN A 50 15.31 -22.33 -16.45
CA ASN A 50 15.68 -22.53 -17.84
C ASN A 50 15.82 -21.19 -18.58
N TRP A 51 16.77 -21.13 -19.50
CA TRP A 51 16.94 -19.98 -20.38
C TRP A 51 16.89 -20.39 -21.85
N GLU A 52 16.50 -19.46 -22.71
CA GLU A 52 16.54 -19.65 -24.15
C GLU A 52 17.06 -18.38 -24.81
N PHE A 53 18.14 -18.52 -25.59
CA PHE A 53 18.75 -17.40 -26.28
C PHE A 53 17.84 -16.80 -27.36
N LEU A 54 17.81 -15.48 -27.38
CA LEU A 54 17.15 -14.72 -28.44
C LEU A 54 18.16 -14.37 -29.54
N GLU A 55 17.81 -14.74 -30.77
CA GLU A 55 18.56 -14.40 -31.98
C GLU A 55 18.33 -12.94 -32.36
N ASN A 56 19.26 -12.36 -33.15
CA ASN A 56 19.21 -11.01 -33.71
C ASN A 56 19.35 -9.84 -32.71
N LYS A 57 20.42 -9.83 -31.92
CA LYS A 57 20.75 -8.73 -30.98
C LYS A 57 20.96 -7.35 -31.66
N THR A 58 21.29 -7.31 -32.95
CA THR A 58 21.70 -6.08 -33.66
C THR A 58 20.77 -5.66 -34.78
N ASP A 59 19.77 -6.48 -35.13
CA ASP A 59 18.75 -6.13 -36.12
C ASP A 59 17.68 -5.26 -35.44
N ILE A 60 17.29 -4.15 -36.07
CA ILE A 60 16.18 -3.29 -35.63
C ILE A 60 14.92 -4.13 -35.42
N ARG A 61 14.73 -5.21 -36.19
CA ARG A 61 13.59 -6.13 -36.05
C ARG A 61 13.61 -7.00 -34.78
N GLY A 62 14.74 -7.07 -34.08
CA GLY A 62 14.86 -7.75 -32.79
C GLY A 62 14.64 -6.84 -31.58
N LYS A 63 14.57 -5.52 -31.78
CA LYS A 63 14.45 -4.52 -30.70
C LYS A 63 13.01 -4.36 -30.21
N VAL A 64 12.86 -3.97 -28.95
CA VAL A 64 11.57 -3.69 -28.32
C VAL A 64 11.47 -2.20 -28.00
N PHE A 65 10.44 -1.54 -28.53
CA PHE A 65 10.16 -0.12 -28.27
C PHE A 65 9.40 0.07 -26.96
N VAL A 66 9.85 0.97 -26.09
CA VAL A 66 9.18 1.27 -24.82
C VAL A 66 8.22 2.46 -24.97
N ARG A 67 6.95 2.20 -24.70
CA ARG A 67 5.87 3.19 -24.67
C ARG A 67 5.65 3.71 -23.25
N TYR A 68 5.63 5.03 -23.11
CA TYR A 68 5.23 5.71 -21.89
C TYR A 68 3.72 5.92 -21.91
N GLY A 69 3.04 5.62 -20.80
CA GLY A 69 1.61 5.85 -20.67
C GLY A 69 1.31 7.35 -20.56
N LYS A 70 0.10 7.79 -20.94
CA LYS A 70 -0.30 9.20 -20.82
C LYS A 70 -0.29 9.75 -19.38
N ASN A 71 -0.29 8.87 -18.37
CA ASN A 71 -0.36 9.21 -16.94
C ASN A 71 0.78 8.58 -16.09
N THR A 72 1.87 8.10 -16.68
CA THR A 72 2.95 7.46 -15.91
C THR A 72 4.03 8.48 -15.52
N SER A 73 4.23 8.71 -14.22
CA SER A 73 5.36 9.48 -13.65
C SER A 73 6.70 8.73 -13.69
N SER A 74 6.82 7.75 -14.58
CA SER A 74 8.00 6.90 -14.69
C SER A 74 9.11 7.62 -15.45
N LEU A 75 10.32 7.63 -14.86
CA LEU A 75 11.50 8.19 -15.48
C LEU A 75 11.77 7.56 -16.87
N PRO A 76 12.30 8.34 -17.83
CA PRO A 76 12.88 7.84 -19.07
C PRO A 76 13.87 6.69 -18.84
N LEU A 77 14.04 5.78 -19.80
CA LEU A 77 14.95 4.62 -19.64
C LEU A 77 16.39 5.05 -19.37
N ASN A 78 16.85 6.12 -20.00
CA ASN A 78 18.21 6.63 -19.83
C ASN A 78 18.45 7.29 -18.47
N GLU A 79 17.41 7.83 -17.84
CA GLU A 79 17.45 8.37 -16.48
C GLU A 79 17.23 7.28 -15.41
N ALA A 80 16.58 6.17 -15.79
CA ALA A 80 16.19 5.13 -14.84
C ALA A 80 17.15 3.94 -14.78
N PHE A 81 17.91 3.66 -15.86
CA PHE A 81 18.75 2.47 -15.98
C PHE A 81 20.03 2.77 -16.75
N ASP A 82 21.13 2.10 -16.39
CA ASP A 82 22.40 2.20 -17.10
C ASP A 82 22.41 1.40 -18.41
N LEU A 83 23.37 1.70 -19.29
CA LEU A 83 23.41 1.16 -20.66
C LEU A 83 23.50 -0.37 -20.73
N ASP A 84 24.40 -0.94 -19.93
CA ASP A 84 24.67 -2.38 -19.90
C ASP A 84 24.00 -3.08 -18.72
N GLU A 85 23.11 -2.41 -17.99
CA GLU A 85 22.37 -3.02 -16.91
C GLU A 85 21.35 -4.05 -17.44
N LEU A 86 21.31 -5.23 -16.83
CA LEU A 86 20.35 -6.27 -17.20
C LEU A 86 18.97 -5.96 -16.59
N LEU A 87 17.96 -5.90 -17.45
CA LEU A 87 16.60 -5.50 -17.12
C LEU A 87 15.61 -6.65 -17.29
N LYS A 88 14.63 -6.72 -16.39
CA LYS A 88 13.48 -7.63 -16.44
C LYS A 88 12.37 -7.02 -17.29
N LEU A 89 12.04 -7.68 -18.40
CA LEU A 89 10.96 -7.31 -19.30
C LEU A 89 9.77 -8.28 -19.15
N LYS A 90 8.71 -7.81 -18.47
CA LYS A 90 7.52 -8.59 -18.08
C LYS A 90 6.48 -8.78 -19.18
N ALA A 91 6.57 -8.08 -20.30
CA ALA A 91 5.72 -8.34 -21.46
C ALA A 91 6.29 -7.68 -22.71
N VAL A 92 6.01 -8.29 -23.86
CA VAL A 92 6.31 -7.75 -25.18
C VAL A 92 5.08 -7.95 -26.05
N THR A 93 4.64 -6.88 -26.71
CA THR A 93 3.44 -6.87 -27.55
C THR A 93 3.85 -6.60 -29.01
N PRO A 94 3.36 -7.38 -29.98
CA PRO A 94 3.57 -7.06 -31.38
C PRO A 94 2.90 -5.75 -31.78
N ASN A 95 3.58 -4.98 -32.62
CA ASN A 95 3.07 -3.71 -33.08
C ASN A 95 2.18 -3.93 -34.31
N ASN A 96 0.85 -3.92 -34.13
CA ASN A 96 -0.10 -4.15 -35.23
C ASN A 96 -0.07 -3.08 -36.34
N THR A 97 0.59 -1.94 -36.12
CA THR A 97 0.84 -0.90 -37.14
C THR A 97 2.18 -1.08 -37.86
N HIS A 98 2.86 -2.22 -37.66
CA HIS A 98 4.11 -2.55 -38.31
C HIS A 98 3.90 -2.66 -39.83
N ASN A 99 4.71 -1.93 -40.59
CA ASN A 99 4.69 -1.99 -42.04
C ASN A 99 5.91 -2.81 -42.49
N SER A 100 5.69 -4.05 -42.97
CA SER A 100 6.76 -5.01 -43.29
C SER A 100 7.74 -4.52 -44.36
N GLU A 101 7.34 -3.50 -45.12
CA GLU A 101 8.13 -2.85 -46.17
C GLU A 101 9.04 -1.72 -45.65
N ASN A 102 8.83 -1.21 -44.43
CA ASN A 102 9.66 -0.15 -43.85
C ASN A 102 10.76 -0.75 -42.95
N PRO A 103 12.05 -0.66 -43.33
CA PRO A 103 13.16 -1.26 -42.57
C PRO A 103 13.40 -0.63 -41.20
N ASN A 104 12.81 0.54 -40.91
CA ASN A 104 12.96 1.25 -39.64
C ASN A 104 11.78 1.06 -38.67
N SER A 105 10.75 0.27 -39.03
CA SER A 105 9.60 0.06 -38.14
C SER A 105 9.88 -1.06 -37.13
N LEU A 106 9.69 -0.78 -35.85
CA LEU A 106 9.90 -1.73 -34.76
C LEU A 106 8.70 -2.69 -34.64
N PRO A 107 8.91 -4.02 -34.77
CA PRO A 107 7.83 -5.00 -34.76
C PRO A 107 7.26 -5.28 -33.38
N PHE A 108 7.94 -4.86 -32.30
CA PHE A 108 7.53 -5.11 -30.92
C PHE A 108 7.60 -3.87 -30.06
N PHE A 109 6.69 -3.78 -29.08
CA PHE A 109 6.72 -2.74 -28.05
C PHE A 109 6.38 -3.31 -26.67
N ALA A 110 6.81 -2.61 -25.62
CA ALA A 110 6.45 -2.86 -24.23
C ALA A 110 6.03 -1.53 -23.57
N PHE A 111 5.27 -1.59 -22.49
CA PHE A 111 4.98 -0.40 -21.68
C PHE A 111 6.08 -0.18 -20.63
N ARG A 112 6.39 1.07 -20.31
CA ARG A 112 7.47 1.42 -19.36
C ARG A 112 7.32 0.75 -17.98
N ASN A 113 6.09 0.52 -17.51
CA ASN A 113 5.79 -0.17 -16.25
C ASN A 113 5.99 -1.70 -16.31
N GLN A 114 6.45 -2.24 -17.44
CA GLN A 114 6.78 -3.66 -17.63
C GLN A 114 8.30 -3.87 -17.67
N VAL A 115 9.09 -2.80 -17.49
CA VAL A 115 10.56 -2.81 -17.45
C VAL A 115 10.98 -2.52 -16.01
N GLU A 116 11.60 -3.51 -15.39
CA GLU A 116 12.02 -3.48 -13.98
C GLU A 116 13.45 -4.01 -13.84
N LEU A 117 14.03 -3.84 -12.65
CA LEU A 117 15.33 -4.43 -12.30
C LEU A 117 15.18 -5.94 -12.12
N LEU A 118 16.28 -6.66 -12.33
CA LEU A 118 16.34 -8.09 -12.06
C LEU A 118 16.24 -8.39 -10.54
N PRO A 119 15.60 -9.51 -10.16
CA PRO A 119 15.66 -10.01 -8.78
C PRO A 119 17.10 -10.33 -8.35
N THR A 120 17.45 -10.09 -7.08
CA THR A 120 18.82 -10.33 -6.56
C THR A 120 19.21 -11.80 -6.42
N ASP A 121 18.25 -12.73 -6.54
CA ASP A 121 18.45 -14.16 -6.30
C ASP A 121 18.62 -14.98 -7.59
N PHE A 122 18.33 -14.38 -8.74
CA PHE A 122 18.34 -15.01 -10.05
C PHE A 122 19.11 -14.17 -11.05
N ILE A 123 19.73 -14.81 -12.05
CA ILE A 123 20.51 -14.14 -13.08
C ILE A 123 21.66 -13.35 -12.44
N LEU A 124 22.56 -14.07 -11.78
CA LEU A 124 23.69 -13.47 -11.07
C LEU A 124 24.86 -13.28 -12.02
N GLU A 125 25.49 -12.11 -11.97
CA GLU A 125 26.56 -11.75 -12.90
C GLU A 125 27.94 -12.13 -12.34
N ILE A 126 28.81 -12.60 -13.23
CA ILE A 126 30.21 -12.93 -12.97
C ILE A 126 31.07 -11.99 -13.82
N PHE A 127 31.94 -11.25 -13.14
CA PHE A 127 32.85 -10.29 -13.75
C PHE A 127 34.29 -10.80 -13.74
N SER A 128 34.98 -10.68 -14.88
CA SER A 128 36.39 -11.05 -15.00
C SER A 128 37.31 -9.94 -14.49
N GLY A 129 38.40 -10.32 -13.82
CA GLY A 129 39.44 -9.39 -13.40
C GLY A 129 40.37 -9.97 -12.33
N ASN A 130 41.19 -9.12 -11.73
CA ASN A 130 42.19 -9.54 -10.74
C ASN A 130 41.61 -9.39 -9.33
N LEU A 131 41.46 -10.52 -8.64
CA LEU A 131 40.99 -10.57 -7.26
C LEU A 131 42.17 -10.68 -6.30
N ASN A 132 42.37 -9.65 -5.47
CA ASN A 132 43.31 -9.68 -4.37
C ASN A 132 42.58 -10.04 -3.07
N ILE A 133 42.67 -11.31 -2.67
CA ILE A 133 42.04 -11.84 -1.46
C ILE A 133 42.60 -11.16 -0.20
N THR A 134 43.91 -10.92 -0.15
CA THR A 134 44.60 -10.34 1.02
C THR A 134 44.09 -8.93 1.31
N ASN A 135 44.00 -8.11 0.28
CA ASN A 135 43.53 -6.73 0.37
C ASN A 135 42.00 -6.59 0.25
N GLN A 136 41.31 -7.69 -0.11
CA GLN A 136 39.87 -7.72 -0.41
C GLN A 136 39.48 -6.75 -1.52
N THR A 137 40.38 -6.58 -2.49
CA THR A 137 40.14 -5.70 -3.64
C THR A 137 39.92 -6.53 -4.90
N PHE A 138 39.09 -5.99 -5.77
CA PHE A 138 38.85 -6.50 -7.10
C PHE A 138 39.12 -5.41 -8.11
N LYS A 139 39.96 -5.72 -9.10
CA LYS A 139 40.23 -4.86 -10.24
C LYS A 139 39.63 -5.48 -11.49
N PRO A 140 38.50 -4.95 -12.01
CA PRO A 140 37.88 -5.45 -13.22
C PRO A 140 38.84 -5.42 -14.42
N GLU A 141 38.67 -6.35 -15.35
CA GLU A 141 39.55 -6.52 -16.51
C GLU A 141 39.59 -5.27 -17.42
N ASN A 142 38.51 -4.49 -17.45
CA ASN A 142 38.42 -3.25 -18.21
C ASN A 142 37.66 -2.14 -17.44
N GLU A 143 37.89 -0.90 -17.87
CA GLU A 143 37.28 0.30 -17.25
C GLU A 143 35.76 0.33 -17.39
N HIS A 144 35.21 -0.23 -18.44
CA HIS A 144 33.77 -0.25 -18.66
C HIS A 144 33.06 -1.16 -17.64
N LEU A 145 33.65 -2.32 -17.32
CA LEU A 145 33.19 -3.19 -16.25
C LEU A 145 33.29 -2.51 -14.89
N PHE A 146 34.35 -1.75 -14.66
CA PHE A 146 34.49 -0.97 -13.43
C PHE A 146 33.35 0.04 -13.27
N GLU A 147 33.05 0.82 -14.31
CA GLU A 147 31.94 1.78 -14.28
C GLU A 147 30.57 1.09 -14.15
N LEU A 148 30.35 -0.04 -14.82
CA LEU A 148 29.12 -0.83 -14.70
C LEU A 148 28.92 -1.34 -13.27
N ILE A 149 29.95 -1.93 -12.66
CA ILE A 149 29.86 -2.46 -11.29
C ILE A 149 29.67 -1.30 -10.31
N LYS A 150 30.44 -0.22 -10.45
CA LYS A 150 30.35 0.97 -9.60
C LYS A 150 28.93 1.55 -9.59
N LYS A 151 28.29 1.71 -10.75
CA LYS A 151 26.96 2.31 -10.85
C LYS A 151 25.86 1.34 -10.45
N CYS A 152 25.80 0.16 -11.08
CA CYS A 152 24.64 -0.73 -10.95
C CYS A 152 24.67 -1.62 -9.70
N PHE A 153 25.85 -1.89 -9.12
CA PHE A 153 25.99 -2.82 -7.98
C PHE A 153 26.27 -2.10 -6.65
N SER A 154 26.66 -0.81 -6.69
CA SER A 154 26.85 -0.02 -5.46
C SER A 154 25.54 0.51 -4.91
N GLU A 155 24.63 0.98 -5.77
CA GLU A 155 23.39 1.65 -5.35
C GLU A 155 22.35 0.67 -4.78
N GLU A 156 22.34 -0.56 -5.29
CA GLU A 156 21.27 -1.53 -5.01
C GLU A 156 21.69 -2.68 -4.09
N GLU A 157 22.92 -2.65 -3.55
CA GLU A 157 23.52 -3.76 -2.79
C GLU A 157 23.34 -5.14 -3.48
N LYS A 158 23.47 -5.18 -4.81
CA LYS A 158 23.33 -6.40 -5.61
C LYS A 158 24.55 -7.31 -5.41
N PRO A 159 24.36 -8.61 -5.16
CA PRO A 159 25.46 -9.57 -5.11
C PRO A 159 26.02 -9.86 -6.50
N PHE A 160 27.34 -9.99 -6.61
CA PHE A 160 27.99 -10.45 -7.85
C PHE A 160 29.12 -11.44 -7.57
N PHE A 161 29.59 -12.09 -8.62
CA PHE A 161 30.71 -13.02 -8.57
C PHE A 161 31.90 -12.48 -9.37
N VAL A 162 33.08 -12.96 -9.02
CA VAL A 162 34.33 -12.58 -9.68
C VAL A 162 34.98 -13.82 -10.26
N GLN A 163 35.29 -13.79 -11.55
CA GLN A 163 36.20 -14.75 -12.17
C GLN A 163 37.62 -14.18 -12.09
N ASN A 164 38.48 -14.81 -11.28
CA ASN A 164 39.85 -14.34 -11.10
C ASN A 164 40.71 -14.69 -12.33
N SER A 165 41.49 -13.73 -12.83
CA SER A 165 42.33 -13.92 -14.03
C SER A 165 43.41 -15.01 -13.85
N ASP A 166 43.97 -15.12 -12.64
CA ASP A 166 45.15 -15.97 -12.40
C ASP A 166 44.84 -17.47 -12.41
N ASP A 167 43.75 -17.88 -11.75
CA ASP A 167 43.37 -19.29 -11.61
C ASP A 167 42.08 -19.65 -12.38
N LYS A 168 41.44 -18.66 -13.02
CA LYS A 168 40.17 -18.75 -13.75
C LYS A 168 38.99 -19.24 -12.91
N LYS A 169 39.14 -19.34 -11.59
CA LYS A 169 38.08 -19.79 -10.67
C LYS A 169 37.13 -18.66 -10.37
N ILE A 170 35.93 -19.03 -9.92
CA ILE A 170 34.87 -18.08 -9.61
C ILE A 170 34.72 -17.97 -8.09
N TYR A 171 34.71 -16.74 -7.62
CA TYR A 171 34.67 -16.36 -6.20
C TYR A 171 33.41 -15.55 -5.95
N GLY A 172 32.72 -15.82 -4.84
CA GLY A 172 31.62 -14.97 -4.40
C GLY A 172 30.52 -15.72 -3.63
N ALA A 173 29.31 -15.18 -3.55
CA ALA A 173 28.95 -13.81 -3.98
C ALA A 173 29.61 -12.71 -3.11
N PHE A 174 29.89 -11.54 -3.69
CA PHE A 174 30.43 -10.35 -3.05
C PHE A 174 29.45 -9.18 -3.15
N PHE A 175 29.63 -8.20 -2.25
CA PHE A 175 28.99 -6.89 -2.30
C PHE A 175 30.08 -5.81 -2.34
N ILE A 176 29.74 -4.61 -2.77
CA ILE A 176 30.66 -3.46 -2.75
C ILE A 176 30.69 -2.87 -1.34
N ASP A 177 31.90 -2.62 -0.83
CA ASP A 177 32.12 -1.82 0.37
C ASP A 177 32.34 -0.35 0.00
N PHE A 178 33.40 -0.08 -0.75
CA PHE A 178 33.68 1.22 -1.36
C PHE A 178 34.51 1.07 -2.63
N VAL A 179 34.62 2.17 -3.38
CA VAL A 179 35.29 2.20 -4.68
C VAL A 179 36.44 3.20 -4.65
N ASN A 180 37.61 2.81 -5.13
CA ASN A 180 38.74 3.69 -5.38
C ASN A 180 38.80 4.04 -6.87
N GLU A 181 38.31 5.22 -7.21
CA GLU A 181 38.24 5.69 -8.60
C GLU A 181 39.61 5.89 -9.26
N LYS A 182 40.63 6.29 -8.49
CA LYS A 182 41.96 6.57 -9.05
C LYS A 182 42.64 5.30 -9.54
N GLU A 183 42.57 4.24 -8.75
CA GLU A 183 43.20 2.96 -9.05
C GLU A 183 42.30 1.98 -9.82
N LYS A 184 41.03 2.36 -10.00
CA LYS A 184 39.95 1.53 -10.57
C LYS A 184 39.81 0.21 -9.81
N GLU A 185 39.85 0.29 -8.48
CA GLU A 185 39.74 -0.86 -7.58
C GLU A 185 38.44 -0.80 -6.77
N ILE A 186 37.84 -1.97 -6.57
CA ILE A 186 36.59 -2.15 -5.84
C ILE A 186 36.91 -2.93 -4.57
N PHE A 187 36.58 -2.37 -3.41
CA PHE A 187 36.71 -3.07 -2.14
C PHE A 187 35.47 -3.91 -1.90
N LEU A 188 35.69 -5.19 -1.58
CA LEU A 188 34.65 -6.20 -1.48
C LEU A 188 34.28 -6.47 -0.02
N LYS A 189 32.98 -6.45 0.28
CA LYS A 189 32.42 -6.96 1.54
C LYS A 189 31.64 -8.25 1.33
N LYS A 190 31.45 -9.01 2.41
CA LYS A 190 30.58 -10.20 2.44
C LYS A 190 29.82 -10.30 3.75
N THR A 191 28.63 -10.88 3.70
CA THR A 191 27.76 -11.12 4.87
C THR A 191 28.25 -12.21 5.80
N ASN A 192 28.98 -13.20 5.26
CA ASN A 192 29.57 -14.31 6.01
C ASN A 192 31.10 -14.23 5.99
N LEU A 193 31.73 -14.82 7.02
CA LEU A 193 33.20 -14.87 7.17
C LEU A 193 33.92 -15.70 6.09
N ALA A 194 33.20 -16.42 5.23
CA ALA A 194 33.79 -17.28 4.20
C ALA A 194 33.17 -17.04 2.81
N VAL A 195 34.02 -16.99 1.79
CA VAL A 195 33.70 -16.95 0.36
C VAL A 195 33.72 -18.37 -0.21
N SER A 196 32.76 -18.70 -1.06
CA SER A 196 32.79 -19.97 -1.80
C SER A 196 33.56 -19.81 -3.10
N ILE A 197 34.35 -20.83 -3.44
CA ILE A 197 35.09 -20.95 -4.69
C ILE A 197 34.42 -22.01 -5.55
N TYR A 198 34.20 -21.69 -6.82
CA TYR A 198 33.52 -22.52 -7.79
C TYR A 198 34.38 -22.73 -9.04
N GLU A 199 34.24 -23.92 -9.64
CA GLU A 199 34.79 -24.24 -10.97
C GLU A 199 33.63 -24.67 -11.86
N LEU A 200 33.15 -23.73 -12.66
CA LEU A 200 31.91 -23.86 -13.41
C LEU A 200 32.15 -24.46 -14.81
N PRO A 201 31.50 -25.58 -15.18
CA PRO A 201 31.55 -26.08 -16.54
C PRO A 201 30.77 -25.17 -17.51
N GLU A 202 31.10 -25.20 -18.79
CA GLU A 202 30.58 -24.28 -19.82
C GLU A 202 29.04 -24.25 -19.96
N ASN A 203 28.35 -25.29 -19.53
CA ASN A 203 26.88 -25.38 -19.58
C ASN A 203 26.16 -24.72 -18.40
N THR A 204 26.88 -24.23 -17.39
CA THR A 204 26.29 -23.65 -16.16
C THR A 204 26.17 -22.14 -16.18
N TYR A 205 26.89 -21.49 -17.09
CA TYR A 205 26.87 -20.04 -17.26
C TYR A 205 26.56 -19.64 -18.70
N LEU A 206 26.16 -18.39 -18.88
CA LEU A 206 25.92 -17.75 -20.15
C LEU A 206 27.02 -16.73 -20.42
N ASP A 207 27.70 -16.81 -21.55
CA ASP A 207 28.52 -15.69 -22.02
C ASP A 207 27.61 -14.67 -22.70
N ILE A 208 27.54 -13.46 -22.12
CA ILE A 208 26.87 -12.32 -22.73
C ILE A 208 27.92 -11.30 -23.19
N THR A 209 27.69 -10.77 -24.38
CA THR A 209 28.46 -9.66 -24.93
C THR A 209 27.48 -8.54 -25.24
N THR A 210 27.65 -7.39 -24.59
CA THR A 210 26.81 -6.20 -24.73
C THR A 210 27.73 -4.99 -24.88
N HIS A 211 27.57 -4.16 -25.91
CA HIS A 211 28.41 -2.97 -26.15
C HIS A 211 29.93 -3.18 -25.93
N ASN A 212 30.48 -4.29 -26.44
CA ASN A 212 31.88 -4.75 -26.27
C ASN A 212 32.30 -5.20 -24.85
N VAL A 213 31.36 -5.28 -23.93
CA VAL A 213 31.52 -5.84 -22.58
C VAL A 213 31.21 -7.32 -22.61
N LYS A 214 32.21 -8.16 -22.32
CA LYS A 214 32.00 -9.59 -22.09
C LYS A 214 31.85 -9.86 -20.62
N ARG A 215 30.79 -10.58 -20.24
CA ARG A 215 30.59 -11.05 -18.87
C ARG A 215 29.79 -12.34 -18.86
N LYS A 216 29.86 -13.04 -17.74
CA LYS A 216 29.19 -14.32 -17.55
C LYS A 216 27.98 -14.15 -16.65
N VAL A 217 26.96 -14.96 -16.85
CA VAL A 217 25.74 -14.92 -16.03
C VAL A 217 25.33 -16.33 -15.66
N ILE A 218 24.91 -16.54 -14.42
CA ILE A 218 24.41 -17.83 -13.91
C ILE A 218 22.93 -17.71 -13.51
N LYS A 219 22.21 -18.82 -13.57
CA LYS A 219 20.76 -18.83 -13.37
C LYS A 219 20.35 -18.47 -11.95
N SER A 220 21.01 -19.06 -10.96
CA SER A 220 20.77 -18.85 -9.54
C SER A 220 21.96 -19.37 -8.72
N LEU A 221 22.03 -19.04 -7.43
CA LEU A 221 23.02 -19.65 -6.53
C LEU A 221 22.84 -21.18 -6.42
N LYS A 222 21.60 -21.68 -6.50
CA LYS A 222 21.31 -23.12 -6.44
C LYS A 222 21.94 -23.86 -7.63
N SER A 223 21.87 -23.27 -8.82
CA SER A 223 22.38 -23.86 -10.05
C SER A 223 23.89 -24.13 -10.06
N ILE A 224 24.65 -23.43 -9.21
CA ILE A 224 26.11 -23.58 -9.15
C ILE A 224 26.61 -24.30 -7.89
N GLN A 225 25.70 -24.65 -6.97
CA GLN A 225 26.07 -25.12 -5.63
C GLN A 225 26.84 -26.45 -5.66
N GLU A 226 26.53 -27.33 -6.63
CA GLU A 226 27.21 -28.62 -6.81
C GLU A 226 28.65 -28.48 -7.32
N PHE A 227 28.99 -27.35 -7.96
CA PHE A 227 30.34 -27.06 -8.49
C PHE A 227 31.22 -26.31 -7.50
N LYS A 228 30.79 -26.26 -6.24
CA LYS A 228 31.55 -25.65 -5.15
C LYS A 228 32.76 -26.52 -4.81
N ILE A 229 33.95 -25.94 -4.94
CA ILE A 229 35.22 -26.60 -4.61
C ILE A 229 35.46 -26.55 -3.11
N LYS A 230 35.46 -25.35 -2.53
CA LYS A 230 35.78 -25.11 -1.12
C LYS A 230 35.29 -23.75 -0.63
N ASN A 231 35.32 -23.56 0.67
CA ASN A 231 35.20 -22.24 1.30
C ASN A 231 36.59 -21.67 1.57
N LEU A 232 36.74 -20.38 1.34
CA LEU A 232 37.89 -19.56 1.65
C LEU A 232 37.53 -18.56 2.73
N ASP A 233 38.38 -18.41 3.73
CA ASP A 233 38.20 -17.43 4.80
C ASP A 233 38.38 -16.00 4.25
N PHE A 234 37.35 -15.16 4.35
CA PHE A 234 37.26 -13.82 3.77
C PHE A 234 36.86 -12.77 4.81
N VAL A 235 37.47 -12.87 5.98
CA VAL A 235 37.26 -12.01 7.14
C VAL A 235 37.73 -10.57 6.86
N SER A 236 37.05 -9.53 7.37
CA SER A 236 37.50 -8.14 7.17
C SER A 236 38.86 -7.86 7.83
N LYS A 237 39.54 -6.77 7.45
CA LYS A 237 40.81 -6.39 8.08
C LYS A 237 40.63 -6.12 9.57
N GLU A 238 39.57 -5.41 9.95
CA GLU A 238 39.24 -5.07 11.34
C GLU A 238 39.04 -6.34 12.16
N PHE A 239 38.22 -7.28 11.67
CA PHE A 239 37.99 -8.54 12.37
C PHE A 239 39.27 -9.40 12.43
N LEU A 240 40.11 -9.38 11.38
CA LEU A 240 41.39 -10.10 11.41
C LEU A 240 42.31 -9.55 12.51
N PHE A 241 42.37 -8.23 12.67
CA PHE A 241 43.11 -7.57 13.74
C PHE A 241 42.50 -7.82 15.12
N ASP A 242 41.17 -7.74 15.27
CA ASP A 242 40.48 -8.04 16.53
C ASP A 242 40.64 -9.50 16.94
N TRP A 243 40.56 -10.44 15.98
CA TRP A 243 40.84 -11.85 16.22
C TRP A 243 42.28 -12.08 16.67
N ALA A 244 43.25 -11.44 16.00
CA ALA A 244 44.65 -11.51 16.41
C ALA A 244 44.84 -10.89 17.81
N LYS A 245 44.16 -9.78 18.08
CA LYS A 245 44.12 -9.14 19.39
C LYS A 245 43.56 -10.08 20.44
N ASP A 246 42.40 -10.70 20.27
CA ASP A 246 41.84 -11.62 21.25
C ASP A 246 42.75 -12.83 21.54
N LYS A 247 43.52 -13.28 20.54
CA LYS A 247 44.47 -14.38 20.69
C LYS A 247 45.80 -13.97 21.36
N ILE A 248 46.23 -12.72 21.20
CA ILE A 248 47.50 -12.19 21.74
C ILE A 248 47.30 -11.41 23.06
N SER A 249 46.18 -10.71 23.20
CA SER A 249 45.82 -9.76 24.27
C SER A 249 45.76 -10.36 25.68
N PRO A 250 45.70 -11.68 25.93
CA PRO A 250 45.92 -12.18 27.28
C PRO A 250 47.37 -11.98 27.79
N ARG A 251 48.36 -11.73 26.91
CA ARG A 251 49.79 -11.83 27.27
C ARG A 251 50.56 -10.51 27.39
N ASN A 252 50.30 -9.45 26.60
CA ASN A 252 50.94 -8.13 26.80
C ASN A 252 50.35 -7.01 25.89
N PRO A 253 49.81 -5.89 26.43
CA PRO A 253 49.26 -4.78 25.63
C PRO A 253 50.32 -4.00 24.83
N GLU A 254 51.59 -4.05 25.25
CA GLU A 254 52.70 -3.31 24.65
C GLU A 254 53.06 -3.76 23.22
N ILE A 255 52.63 -4.96 22.83
CA ILE A 255 52.96 -5.59 21.54
C ILE A 255 52.28 -4.89 20.36
N PHE A 256 51.16 -4.21 20.59
CA PHE A 256 50.43 -3.47 19.56
C PHE A 256 50.99 -2.06 19.30
N LYS A 257 52.10 -1.65 19.96
CA LYS A 257 52.69 -0.31 19.78
C LYS A 257 53.46 -0.14 18.46
N THR A 258 54.07 -1.20 17.94
CA THR A 258 54.78 -1.15 16.66
C THR A 258 54.51 -2.39 15.82
N THR A 259 54.43 -2.21 14.50
CA THR A 259 54.19 -3.29 13.53
C THR A 259 55.25 -4.39 13.61
N LYS A 260 56.50 -4.01 13.92
CA LYS A 260 57.63 -4.94 14.06
C LYS A 260 57.49 -5.85 15.29
N LEU A 261 57.11 -5.30 16.44
CA LEU A 261 56.87 -6.08 17.66
C LEU A 261 55.68 -7.03 17.50
N LEU A 262 54.63 -6.58 16.80
CA LEU A 262 53.47 -7.41 16.49
C LEU A 262 53.85 -8.58 15.57
N LEU A 263 54.69 -8.35 14.54
CA LEU A 263 55.17 -9.41 13.65
C LEU A 263 56.02 -10.45 14.40
N GLU A 264 56.95 -10.00 15.25
CA GLU A 264 57.80 -10.89 16.06
C GLU A 264 56.99 -11.76 17.04
N GLU A 265 55.90 -11.24 17.62
CA GLU A 265 55.02 -12.02 18.49
C GLU A 265 54.15 -13.00 17.69
N LEU A 266 53.64 -12.59 16.53
CA LEU A 266 52.89 -13.47 15.63
C LEU A 266 53.72 -14.69 15.21
N GLU A 267 55.00 -14.49 14.89
CA GLU A 267 55.92 -15.58 14.55
C GLU A 267 56.20 -16.53 15.71
N LYS A 268 56.07 -16.09 16.97
CA LYS A 268 56.30 -16.92 18.16
C LYS A 268 55.04 -17.65 18.63
N ASN A 269 53.86 -17.13 18.32
CA ASN A 269 52.59 -17.63 18.86
C ASN A 269 52.07 -18.86 18.10
N GLU A 270 52.21 -20.05 18.69
CA GLU A 270 51.73 -21.29 18.07
C GLU A 270 50.21 -21.37 17.93
N ASP A 271 49.45 -20.73 18.82
CA ASP A 271 47.97 -20.75 18.77
C ASP A 271 47.44 -20.06 17.50
N ILE A 272 48.14 -19.04 17.00
CA ILE A 272 47.76 -18.30 15.78
C ILE A 272 48.14 -19.10 14.54
N LYS A 273 49.27 -19.82 14.57
CA LYS A 273 49.73 -20.69 13.48
C LYS A 273 48.80 -21.88 13.23
N THR A 274 47.91 -22.22 14.18
CA THR A 274 46.84 -23.20 13.95
C THR A 274 45.83 -22.75 12.89
N TYR A 275 45.80 -21.46 12.54
CA TYR A 275 44.98 -20.87 11.48
C TYR A 275 45.86 -20.31 10.35
N PRO A 276 46.47 -21.18 9.52
CA PRO A 276 47.51 -20.78 8.55
C PRO A 276 47.03 -19.69 7.58
N THR A 277 45.79 -19.79 7.08
CA THR A 277 45.24 -18.80 6.15
C THR A 277 45.09 -17.40 6.75
N ARG A 278 44.76 -17.29 8.03
CA ARG A 278 44.65 -15.99 8.74
C ARG A 278 46.03 -15.47 9.12
N PHE A 279 46.92 -16.37 9.53
CA PHE A 279 48.30 -16.05 9.84
C PHE A 279 49.02 -15.47 8.62
N ASP A 280 49.04 -16.18 7.48
CA ASP A 280 49.71 -15.75 6.26
C ASP A 280 49.20 -14.38 5.80
N ARG A 281 47.87 -14.18 5.84
CA ARG A 281 47.26 -12.91 5.44
C ARG A 281 47.64 -11.75 6.36
N LEU A 282 47.64 -11.98 7.68
CA LEU A 282 48.05 -10.97 8.66
C LEU A 282 49.56 -10.67 8.54
N TYR A 283 50.36 -11.71 8.30
CA TYR A 283 51.79 -11.62 8.09
C TYR A 283 52.14 -10.76 6.88
N ASP A 284 51.51 -11.02 5.73
CA ASP A 284 51.71 -10.26 4.50
C ASP A 284 51.33 -8.78 4.66
N LEU A 285 50.21 -8.50 5.34
CA LEU A 285 49.76 -7.13 5.61
C LEU A 285 50.79 -6.37 6.46
N LEU A 286 51.32 -7.01 7.51
CA LEU A 286 52.30 -6.41 8.40
C LEU A 286 53.67 -6.26 7.72
N GLN A 287 54.13 -7.26 6.98
CA GLN A 287 55.37 -7.17 6.19
C GLN A 287 55.33 -6.03 5.16
N THR A 288 54.22 -5.91 4.42
CA THR A 288 54.06 -4.82 3.43
C THR A 288 54.15 -3.45 4.09
N SER A 289 53.57 -3.29 5.29
CA SER A 289 53.65 -2.03 6.03
C SER A 289 55.08 -1.72 6.54
N ILE A 290 55.84 -2.72 7.00
CA ILE A 290 57.25 -2.56 7.42
C ILE A 290 58.14 -2.22 6.21
N GLN A 291 57.93 -2.89 5.07
CA GLN A 291 58.65 -2.58 3.84
C GLN A 291 58.38 -1.15 3.41
N ASN A 292 57.13 -0.70 3.39
CA ASN A 292 56.79 0.70 3.07
C ASN A 292 57.46 1.69 4.02
N GLU A 293 57.50 1.42 5.33
CA GLU A 293 58.20 2.26 6.31
C GLU A 293 59.71 2.31 6.03
N THR A 294 60.30 1.18 5.63
CA THR A 294 61.72 1.06 5.27
C THR A 294 62.03 1.76 3.94
N TYR A 295 61.14 1.68 2.95
CA TYR A 295 61.26 2.41 1.68
C TYR A 295 61.20 3.92 1.89
N VAL A 296 60.30 4.39 2.76
CA VAL A 296 60.21 5.80 3.13
C VAL A 296 61.48 6.26 3.83
N GLN A 297 62.01 5.48 4.79
CA GLN A 297 63.29 5.79 5.46
C GLN A 297 64.48 5.80 4.49
N ASN A 298 64.62 4.77 3.66
CA ASN A 298 65.69 4.69 2.66
C ASN A 298 65.59 5.82 1.61
N PHE A 299 64.38 6.27 1.28
CA PHE A 299 64.16 7.44 0.44
C PHE A 299 64.63 8.72 1.14
N PHE A 300 64.36 8.89 2.44
CA PHE A 300 64.87 10.02 3.22
C PHE A 300 66.40 10.02 3.33
N ASP A 301 67.02 8.86 3.59
CA ASP A 301 68.47 8.71 3.70
C ASP A 301 69.19 8.96 2.36
N ALA A 302 68.61 8.51 1.25
CA ALA A 302 69.15 8.76 -0.10
C ALA A 302 69.03 10.24 -0.51
N VAL A 303 68.07 10.97 0.04
CA VAL A 303 67.80 12.38 -0.26
C VAL A 303 68.69 13.33 0.57
N GLU A 304 69.10 12.95 1.79
CA GLU A 304 69.98 13.74 2.66
C GLU A 304 71.39 13.99 2.09
N GLY A 305 71.87 13.15 1.15
CA GLY A 305 73.21 13.24 0.57
C GLY A 305 73.43 14.36 -0.47
N THR A 306 72.39 15.08 -0.87
CA THR A 306 72.46 16.04 -1.98
C THR A 306 72.13 17.46 -1.52
N SER A 307 73.09 18.39 -1.64
CA SER A 307 72.97 19.79 -1.22
C SER A 307 71.79 20.55 -1.85
N ALA A 308 71.37 20.17 -3.07
CA ALA A 308 70.19 20.69 -3.74
C ALA A 308 68.87 20.31 -3.05
N TYR A 309 68.83 19.17 -2.36
CA TYR A 309 67.65 18.73 -1.62
C TYR A 309 67.54 19.42 -0.26
N LYS A 310 68.61 19.90 0.37
CA LYS A 310 68.49 20.75 1.56
C LYS A 310 67.78 22.07 1.26
N GLU A 311 68.09 22.72 0.14
CA GLU A 311 67.34 23.91 -0.30
C GLU A 311 65.90 23.56 -0.67
N HIS A 312 65.66 22.41 -1.30
CA HIS A 312 64.31 21.97 -1.64
C HIS A 312 63.51 21.56 -0.40
N ILE A 313 64.14 20.95 0.59
CA ILE A 313 63.57 20.62 1.90
C ILE A 313 63.27 21.90 2.66
N GLU A 314 64.17 22.89 2.75
CA GLU A 314 63.85 24.19 3.35
C GLU A 314 62.68 24.88 2.64
N LYS A 315 62.60 24.76 1.31
CA LYS A 315 61.47 25.29 0.52
C LYS A 315 60.19 24.53 0.79
N LEU A 316 60.24 23.20 0.88
CA LEU A 316 59.12 22.32 1.22
C LEU A 316 58.70 22.48 2.69
N GLU A 317 59.61 22.76 3.60
CA GLU A 317 59.35 23.06 5.02
C GLU A 317 58.69 24.43 5.16
N LYS A 318 59.16 25.44 4.40
CA LYS A 318 58.46 26.73 4.28
C LYS A 318 57.06 26.55 3.68
N GLN A 319 56.90 25.73 2.66
CA GLN A 319 55.59 25.40 2.11
C GLN A 319 54.72 24.64 3.11
N LYS A 320 55.26 23.65 3.82
CA LYS A 320 54.58 22.88 4.88
C LYS A 320 54.15 23.79 6.03
N LEU A 321 54.98 24.76 6.41
CA LEU A 321 54.66 25.78 7.39
C LEU A 321 53.52 26.67 6.89
N ASN A 322 53.58 27.13 5.64
CA ASN A 322 52.51 27.93 5.02
C ASN A 322 51.20 27.13 4.89
N PHE A 323 51.26 25.86 4.52
CA PHE A 323 50.11 24.96 4.48
C PHE A 323 49.57 24.68 5.88
N SER A 324 50.42 24.55 6.89
CA SER A 324 50.01 24.40 8.30
C SER A 324 49.31 25.66 8.81
N ILE A 325 49.84 26.84 8.46
CA ILE A 325 49.20 28.12 8.76
C ILE A 325 47.84 28.23 8.06
N SER A 326 47.75 27.91 6.77
CA SER A 326 46.48 27.90 6.03
C SER A 326 45.49 26.87 6.57
N LYS A 327 45.97 25.67 6.92
CA LYS A 327 45.14 24.64 7.55
C LYS A 327 44.59 25.11 8.88
N ASN A 328 45.40 25.74 9.73
CA ASN A 328 44.94 26.31 10.99
C ASN A 328 43.96 27.47 10.79
N MET A 329 44.11 28.28 9.73
CA MET A 329 43.13 29.31 9.37
C MET A 329 41.81 28.69 8.93
N LEU A 330 41.85 27.69 8.05
CA LEU A 330 40.67 26.93 7.59
C LEU A 330 39.99 26.20 8.75
N GLU A 331 40.74 25.62 9.69
CA GLU A 331 40.19 24.98 10.88
C GLU A 331 39.47 25.99 11.78
N ARG A 332 40.00 27.21 11.92
CA ARG A 332 39.30 28.30 12.62
C ARG A 332 38.04 28.72 11.89
N GLU A 333 38.08 28.90 10.58
CA GLU A 333 36.90 29.21 9.77
C GLU A 333 35.83 28.11 9.89
N ILE A 334 36.22 26.82 9.88
CA ILE A 334 35.29 25.71 10.09
C ILE A 334 34.65 25.79 11.48
N VAL A 335 35.41 26.16 12.52
CA VAL A 335 34.86 26.34 13.88
C VAL A 335 33.90 27.52 13.91
N ASP A 336 34.21 28.63 13.26
CA ASP A 336 33.34 29.81 13.21
C ASP A 336 32.06 29.53 12.40
N PHE A 337 32.16 28.85 11.25
CA PHE A 337 31.00 28.39 10.47
C PHE A 337 30.14 27.38 11.25
N ARG A 338 30.76 26.53 12.08
CA ARG A 338 30.00 25.62 12.96
C ARG A 338 29.21 26.39 14.01
N LYS A 339 29.80 27.41 14.64
CA LYS A 339 29.09 28.29 15.58
C LYS A 339 27.94 29.04 14.89
N GLU A 340 28.19 29.60 13.71
CA GLU A 340 27.16 30.29 12.94
C GLU A 340 26.01 29.34 12.56
N LYS A 341 26.34 28.10 12.15
CA LYS A 341 25.36 27.05 11.88
C LYS A 341 24.54 26.67 13.11
N GLU A 342 25.16 26.58 14.29
CA GLU A 342 24.46 26.34 15.55
C GLU A 342 23.53 27.51 15.93
N GLU A 343 23.98 28.75 15.77
CA GLU A 343 23.14 29.94 15.99
C GLU A 343 21.94 29.98 15.02
N LEU A 344 22.17 29.66 13.74
CA LEU A 344 21.12 29.55 12.73
C LEU A 344 20.15 28.42 13.05
N SER A 345 20.65 27.28 13.54
CA SER A 345 19.82 26.16 14.00
C SER A 345 18.91 26.57 15.17
N LEU A 346 19.46 27.27 16.16
CA LEU A 346 18.68 27.78 17.30
C LEU A 346 17.63 28.81 16.85
N LYS A 347 17.99 29.75 15.98
CA LYS A 347 17.04 30.71 15.39
C LYS A 347 15.94 30.00 14.60
N LYS A 348 16.28 28.96 13.83
CA LYS A 348 15.29 28.16 13.07
C LYS A 348 14.33 27.43 14.01
N GLN A 349 14.80 26.90 15.14
CA GLN A 349 13.95 26.27 16.14
C GLN A 349 13.01 27.28 16.81
N ALA A 350 13.51 28.46 17.17
CA ALA A 350 12.69 29.54 17.74
C ALA A 350 11.59 29.99 16.74
N LEU A 351 11.96 30.24 15.49
CA LEU A 351 11.00 30.58 14.42
C LEU A 351 9.97 29.48 14.19
N ALA A 352 10.35 28.21 14.28
CA ALA A 352 9.41 27.10 14.15
C ALA A 352 8.40 27.05 15.31
N GLN A 353 8.83 27.39 16.53
CA GLN A 353 7.94 27.54 17.68
C GLN A 353 6.98 28.72 17.50
N ASP A 354 7.48 29.87 17.05
CA ASP A 354 6.66 31.06 16.79
C ASP A 354 5.59 30.78 15.72
N ILE A 355 5.96 30.09 14.64
CA ILE A 355 5.01 29.67 13.58
C ILE A 355 3.93 28.75 14.18
N LEU A 356 4.32 27.83 15.06
CA LEU A 356 3.38 26.93 15.72
C LEU A 356 2.40 27.70 16.61
N GLU A 357 2.87 28.67 17.39
CA GLU A 357 2.01 29.52 18.23
C GLU A 357 1.07 30.39 17.39
N LEU A 358 1.58 31.04 16.33
CA LEU A 358 0.77 31.83 15.41
C LEU A 358 -0.30 30.98 14.72
N SER A 359 0.03 29.74 14.32
CA SER A 359 -0.94 28.82 13.71
C SER A 359 -2.06 28.44 14.68
N LYS A 360 -1.74 28.23 15.96
CA LYS A 360 -2.73 27.97 17.03
C LYS A 360 -3.61 29.19 17.28
N GLU A 361 -3.03 30.39 17.32
CA GLU A 361 -3.78 31.62 17.50
C GLU A 361 -4.72 31.90 16.32
N GLN A 362 -4.26 31.65 15.08
CA GLN A 362 -5.08 31.76 13.88
C GLN A 362 -6.25 30.77 13.90
N GLN A 363 -6.02 29.51 14.27
CA GLN A 363 -7.09 28.52 14.46
C GLN A 363 -8.09 28.98 15.51
N ARG A 364 -7.62 29.52 16.64
CA ARG A 364 -8.50 29.99 17.71
C ARG A 364 -9.37 31.16 17.26
N LYS A 365 -8.79 32.18 16.60
CA LYS A 365 -9.55 33.31 16.03
C LYS A 365 -10.55 32.85 14.96
N SER A 366 -10.18 31.87 14.12
CA SER A 366 -11.10 31.32 13.11
C SER A 366 -12.31 30.63 13.75
N LYS A 367 -12.10 29.86 14.83
CA LYS A 367 -13.19 29.24 15.60
C LYS A 367 -14.09 30.28 16.26
N GLU A 368 -13.50 31.31 16.87
CA GLU A 368 -14.27 32.41 17.49
C GLU A 368 -15.13 33.15 16.45
N ILE A 369 -14.62 33.38 15.24
CA ILE A 369 -15.39 33.99 14.13
C ILE A 369 -16.53 33.07 13.66
N GLU A 370 -16.27 31.76 13.50
CA GLU A 370 -17.31 30.79 13.13
C GLU A 370 -18.41 30.72 14.18
N GLU A 371 -18.05 30.70 15.46
CA GLU A 371 -19.01 30.67 16.57
C GLU A 371 -19.87 31.94 16.62
N GLN A 372 -19.28 33.12 16.37
CA GLN A 372 -20.02 34.38 16.23
C GLN A 372 -20.99 34.35 15.05
N LYS A 373 -20.57 33.83 13.89
CA LYS A 373 -21.44 33.70 12.71
C LYS A 373 -22.60 32.74 12.96
N ILE A 374 -22.33 31.59 13.58
CA ILE A 374 -23.35 30.60 13.96
C ILE A 374 -24.37 31.23 14.91
N ASN A 375 -23.90 31.98 15.91
CA ASN A 375 -24.79 32.66 16.86
C ASN A 375 -25.66 33.73 16.18
N ALA A 376 -25.09 34.52 15.26
CA ALA A 376 -25.85 35.51 14.49
C ALA A 376 -26.93 34.86 13.60
N ILE A 377 -26.58 33.78 12.89
CA ILE A 377 -27.52 33.02 12.06
C ILE A 377 -28.63 32.42 12.93
N ASN A 378 -28.29 31.85 14.09
CA ASN A 378 -29.28 31.30 15.02
C ASN A 378 -30.24 32.36 15.55
N THR A 379 -29.77 33.58 15.81
CA THR A 379 -30.66 34.69 16.19
C THR A 379 -31.59 35.11 15.06
N GLU A 380 -31.12 35.13 13.80
CA GLU A 380 -31.98 35.40 12.66
C GLU A 380 -33.01 34.29 12.42
N ILE A 381 -32.62 33.02 12.58
CA ILE A 381 -33.53 31.87 12.46
C ILE A 381 -34.65 32.00 13.49
N LYS A 382 -34.32 32.24 14.77
CA LYS A 382 -35.32 32.44 15.83
C LYS A 382 -36.28 33.60 15.53
N ALA A 383 -35.77 34.70 14.98
CA ALA A 383 -36.61 35.82 14.59
C ALA A 383 -37.57 35.47 13.44
N LYS A 384 -37.09 34.72 12.44
CA LYS A 384 -37.91 34.23 11.31
C LYS A 384 -38.93 33.19 11.75
N GLU A 385 -38.57 32.27 12.65
CA GLU A 385 -39.49 31.29 13.23
C GLU A 385 -40.66 31.98 13.93
N SER A 386 -40.38 33.01 14.75
CA SER A 386 -41.43 33.80 15.40
C SER A 386 -42.37 34.50 14.41
N LEU A 387 -41.85 34.98 13.27
CA LEU A 387 -42.67 35.57 12.20
C LEU A 387 -43.54 34.53 11.50
N ILE A 388 -43.02 33.33 11.25
CA ILE A 388 -43.78 32.21 10.67
C ILE A 388 -44.90 31.77 11.61
N GLU A 389 -44.65 31.67 12.92
CA GLU A 389 -45.69 31.37 13.91
C GLU A 389 -46.81 32.41 13.90
N LYS A 390 -46.46 33.70 13.85
CA LYS A 390 -47.46 34.78 13.73
C LYS A 390 -48.25 34.67 12.43
N ALA A 391 -47.59 34.41 11.30
CA ALA A 391 -48.26 34.26 10.00
C ALA A 391 -49.24 33.07 10.00
N ASN A 392 -48.85 31.93 10.57
CA ASN A 392 -49.71 30.76 10.72
C ASN A 392 -50.92 31.08 11.62
N PHE A 393 -50.70 31.77 12.74
CA PHE A 393 -51.78 32.20 13.63
C PHE A 393 -52.80 33.08 12.90
N TYR A 394 -52.37 34.06 12.11
CA TYR A 394 -53.28 34.89 11.30
C TYR A 394 -54.00 34.08 10.23
N GLY A 395 -53.32 33.11 9.59
CA GLY A 395 -53.94 32.22 8.61
C GLY A 395 -55.03 31.33 9.21
N ASP A 396 -54.83 30.84 10.44
CA ASP A 396 -55.86 30.07 11.15
C ASP A 396 -57.01 30.97 11.63
N LEU A 397 -56.74 32.22 12.00
CA LEU A 397 -57.76 33.22 12.32
C LEU A 397 -58.68 33.51 11.12
N ASP A 398 -58.11 33.65 9.92
CA ASP A 398 -58.88 33.84 8.67
C ASP A 398 -59.78 32.63 8.35
N LYS A 399 -59.28 31.40 8.58
CA LYS A 399 -60.12 30.19 8.44
C LYS A 399 -61.27 30.18 9.43
N ILE A 400 -61.02 30.51 10.69
CA ILE A 400 -62.06 30.57 11.73
C ILE A 400 -63.11 31.62 11.38
N LEU A 401 -62.71 32.79 10.88
CA LEU A 401 -63.63 33.84 10.44
C LEU A 401 -64.52 33.35 9.28
N LYS A 402 -63.94 32.71 8.26
CA LYS A 402 -64.69 32.10 7.15
C LYS A 402 -65.66 31.01 7.64
N ASP A 403 -65.25 30.20 8.61
CA ASP A 403 -66.10 29.19 9.22
C ASP A 403 -67.27 29.81 10.01
N ILE A 404 -67.04 30.94 10.70
CA ILE A 404 -68.09 31.68 11.40
C ILE A 404 -69.08 32.25 10.39
N GLU A 405 -68.61 32.94 9.35
CA GLU A 405 -69.48 33.49 8.29
C GLU A 405 -70.30 32.39 7.61
N PHE A 406 -69.68 31.25 7.32
CA PHE A 406 -70.37 30.09 6.76
C PHE A 406 -71.45 29.58 7.73
N LYS A 407 -71.14 29.42 9.02
CA LYS A 407 -72.10 28.98 10.03
C LYS A 407 -73.24 29.98 10.24
N GLU A 408 -72.98 31.27 10.16
CA GLU A 408 -74.02 32.30 10.24
C GLU A 408 -74.96 32.23 9.03
N ARG A 409 -74.43 32.06 7.82
CA ARG A 409 -75.24 31.84 6.62
C ARG A 409 -76.09 30.59 6.73
N VAL A 410 -75.49 29.46 7.15
CA VAL A 410 -76.20 28.21 7.39
C VAL A 410 -77.29 28.40 8.44
N LYS A 411 -77.03 29.14 9.53
CA LYS A 411 -78.03 29.44 10.56
C LYS A 411 -79.20 30.26 10.01
N GLU A 412 -78.94 31.23 9.15
CA GLU A 412 -79.97 32.05 8.52
C GLU A 412 -80.79 31.25 7.50
N GLU A 413 -80.13 30.41 6.68
CA GLU A 413 -80.79 29.43 5.81
C GLU A 413 -81.62 28.42 6.60
N LEU A 414 -81.12 27.92 7.72
CA LEU A 414 -81.88 27.03 8.62
C LEU A 414 -83.08 27.75 9.21
N LYS A 415 -82.94 29.02 9.58
CA LYS A 415 -84.04 29.82 10.15
C LYS A 415 -85.13 30.06 9.10
N ASN A 416 -84.75 30.37 7.87
CA ASN A 416 -85.66 30.49 6.74
C ASN A 416 -86.32 29.14 6.44
N SER A 417 -85.54 28.05 6.42
CA SER A 417 -86.05 26.69 6.24
C SER A 417 -86.99 26.27 7.36
N ILE A 418 -86.75 26.65 8.62
CA ILE A 418 -87.66 26.39 9.75
C ILE A 418 -88.94 27.22 9.62
N SER A 419 -88.86 28.45 9.10
CA SER A 419 -90.03 29.28 8.79
C SER A 419 -90.87 28.65 7.67
N ASP A 420 -90.21 28.22 6.60
CA ASP A 420 -90.84 27.53 5.49
C ASP A 420 -91.42 26.19 5.91
N LEU A 421 -90.68 25.37 6.68
CA LEU A 421 -91.16 24.15 7.30
C LEU A 421 -92.29 24.42 8.28
N LYS A 422 -92.36 25.55 9.00
CA LYS A 422 -93.51 25.88 9.85
C LYS A 422 -94.75 26.18 9.01
N ARG A 423 -94.58 26.93 7.92
CA ARG A 423 -95.65 27.22 6.96
C ARG A 423 -96.11 25.94 6.27
N GLU A 424 -95.17 25.12 5.86
CA GLU A 424 -95.39 23.81 5.27
C GLU A 424 -96.05 22.91 6.31
N PHE A 425 -95.54 22.77 7.54
CA PHE A 425 -96.16 22.01 8.63
C PHE A 425 -97.58 22.45 8.95
N ILE A 426 -97.94 23.74 8.87
CA ILE A 426 -99.34 24.17 9.00
C ILE A 426 -100.19 23.65 7.83
N THR A 427 -99.67 23.69 6.60
CA THR A 427 -100.36 23.11 5.43
C THR A 427 -100.40 21.59 5.46
N THR A 428 -99.31 20.94 5.86
CA THR A 428 -99.14 19.49 6.02
C THR A 428 -99.88 18.98 7.24
N GLN A 429 -100.15 19.75 8.29
CA GLN A 429 -101.02 19.32 9.41
C GLN A 429 -102.48 19.26 8.94
N LYS A 430 -102.87 20.18 8.06
CA LYS A 430 -104.16 20.14 7.34
C LYS A 430 -104.25 18.90 6.44
N ASP A 431 -103.16 18.59 5.73
CA ASP A 431 -103.03 17.43 4.83
C ASP A 431 -102.81 16.09 5.57
N ALA A 432 -102.15 16.13 6.73
CA ALA A 432 -101.82 15.00 7.60
C ALA A 432 -103.03 14.55 8.39
N ASN A 433 -103.97 15.43 8.74
CA ASN A 433 -105.26 14.95 9.26
C ASN A 433 -106.02 14.09 8.22
N GLN A 434 -105.75 14.28 6.93
CA GLN A 434 -106.26 13.40 5.86
C GLN A 434 -105.38 12.15 5.66
N LYS A 435 -104.04 12.26 5.74
CA LYS A 435 -103.09 11.13 5.55
C LYS A 435 -102.82 10.26 6.79
N LEU A 436 -103.13 10.70 8.00
CA LEU A 436 -103.03 9.93 9.26
C LEU A 436 -104.03 8.76 9.30
N GLN A 437 -105.08 8.80 8.47
CA GLN A 437 -105.93 7.63 8.22
C GLN A 437 -105.24 6.56 7.36
N GLU A 438 -104.22 6.91 6.57
CA GLU A 438 -103.57 5.99 5.63
C GLU A 438 -102.21 5.44 6.12
N LEU A 439 -101.52 6.14 7.02
CA LEU A 439 -100.15 5.82 7.48
C LEU A 439 -100.04 5.05 8.81
N ILE A 440 -101.13 4.41 9.27
CA ILE A 440 -101.06 3.33 10.27
C ILE A 440 -100.38 2.06 9.69
N LYS A 441 -100.07 2.02 8.39
CA LYS A 441 -99.64 0.82 7.65
C LYS A 441 -98.14 0.55 7.50
N SER A 442 -97.22 1.40 7.93
CA SER A 442 -95.79 1.12 7.74
C SER A 442 -94.92 1.92 8.69
N LYS A 443 -94.72 1.47 9.95
CA LYS A 443 -93.69 0.48 10.33
C LYS A 443 -92.32 0.90 9.80
N THR A 444 -91.61 1.78 10.52
CA THR A 444 -90.56 1.41 11.49
C THR A 444 -89.61 0.38 10.90
N HIS A 445 -88.40 0.79 10.50
CA HIS A 445 -87.13 0.03 10.54
C HIS A 445 -86.12 0.66 9.58
N PHE A 446 -85.38 1.70 9.99
CA PHE A 446 -84.07 1.95 9.36
C PHE A 446 -83.06 2.78 10.19
N ASP A 447 -83.20 2.90 11.51
CA ASP A 447 -82.26 3.68 12.35
C ASP A 447 -81.41 2.81 13.29
N PHE A 448 -80.91 1.65 12.85
CA PHE A 448 -80.10 0.77 13.72
C PHE A 448 -78.63 0.60 13.34
N ILE A 449 -78.13 0.91 12.13
CA ILE A 449 -76.78 0.39 11.76
C ILE A 449 -75.91 1.43 11.03
N SER A 450 -75.48 2.47 11.75
CA SER A 450 -74.42 3.39 11.28
C SER A 450 -73.41 3.72 12.39
N GLY A 451 -72.70 2.72 12.90
CA GLY A 451 -71.55 2.90 13.79
C GLY A 451 -70.23 2.57 13.08
N ARG A 452 -69.38 3.59 12.81
CA ARG A 452 -68.01 3.41 12.27
C ARG A 452 -66.97 3.77 13.35
N ASN A 453 -65.97 2.88 13.52
CA ASN A 453 -64.72 3.08 14.26
C ASN A 453 -63.53 3.04 13.27
N PHE A 454 -62.48 3.83 13.52
CA PHE A 454 -61.17 3.70 12.87
C PHE A 454 -60.12 3.23 13.88
N ASN A 455 -59.65 1.99 13.73
CA ASN A 455 -58.39 1.50 14.31
C ASN A 455 -57.27 1.68 13.29
N LYS A 456 -56.10 2.19 13.73
CA LYS A 456 -54.85 2.11 12.96
C LYS A 456 -54.04 0.93 13.50
N GLU A 457 -53.79 -0.05 12.64
CA GLU A 457 -52.93 -1.19 12.89
C GLU A 457 -51.45 -0.76 12.94
N LYS A 458 -50.67 -1.32 13.86
CA LYS A 458 -49.21 -1.26 13.86
C LYS A 458 -48.68 -2.40 12.98
N GLU A 459 -47.91 -2.07 11.95
CA GLU A 459 -47.23 -3.08 11.12
C GLU A 459 -46.29 -3.92 12.00
N LYS A 460 -46.50 -5.24 12.02
CA LYS A 460 -45.59 -6.19 12.66
C LYS A 460 -44.47 -6.51 11.67
N ILE A 461 -43.23 -6.19 12.03
CA ILE A 461 -42.04 -6.65 11.29
C ILE A 461 -42.00 -8.18 11.38
N ASN A 462 -42.05 -8.86 10.24
CA ASN A 462 -42.08 -10.32 10.17
C ASN A 462 -40.65 -10.86 10.38
N ILE A 463 -40.38 -11.48 11.53
CA ILE A 463 -39.05 -12.02 11.88
C ILE A 463 -38.95 -13.45 11.35
N ASN A 464 -38.12 -13.68 10.33
CA ASN A 464 -37.87 -14.99 9.76
C ASN A 464 -36.54 -15.56 10.29
N PRO A 465 -36.55 -16.54 11.21
CA PRO A 465 -35.32 -17.10 11.75
C PRO A 465 -34.67 -18.07 10.76
N HIS A 466 -33.43 -17.77 10.37
CA HIS A 466 -32.55 -18.73 9.68
C HIS A 466 -31.71 -19.45 10.73
N ILE A 467 -32.23 -20.56 11.25
CA ILE A 467 -31.55 -21.40 12.25
C ILE A 467 -31.01 -22.63 11.52
N PHE A 468 -29.71 -22.90 11.63
CA PHE A 468 -29.14 -24.15 11.13
C PHE A 468 -29.40 -25.28 12.13
N SER A 469 -30.01 -26.36 11.66
CA SER A 469 -30.31 -27.56 12.47
C SER A 469 -29.15 -28.56 12.55
N ASP A 470 -28.15 -28.46 11.66
CA ASP A 470 -27.05 -29.43 11.55
C ASP A 470 -25.68 -28.78 11.38
N ASN A 471 -24.72 -29.16 12.24
CA ASN A 471 -23.30 -28.79 12.15
C ASN A 471 -22.52 -29.76 11.24
N ASN A 472 -22.98 -30.00 10.01
CA ASN A 472 -22.40 -31.01 9.13
C ASN A 472 -21.22 -30.52 8.27
N PHE A 473 -20.38 -29.62 8.81
CA PHE A 473 -19.08 -29.31 8.20
C PHE A 473 -17.98 -30.06 8.95
N GLY A 474 -17.66 -31.26 8.47
CA GLY A 474 -16.69 -32.17 9.10
C GLY A 474 -15.24 -31.66 9.17
N SER A 475 -14.92 -30.51 8.57
CA SER A 475 -13.60 -29.84 8.67
C SER A 475 -13.64 -28.43 8.08
N ILE A 476 -12.82 -27.51 8.62
CA ILE A 476 -12.54 -26.18 8.06
C ILE A 476 -12.08 -26.26 6.58
N ASN A 477 -11.34 -27.32 6.22
CA ASN A 477 -10.83 -27.53 4.86
C ASN A 477 -11.97 -27.83 3.87
N ASN A 478 -13.02 -28.53 4.30
CA ASN A 478 -14.19 -28.78 3.46
C ASN A 478 -14.98 -27.50 3.22
N PHE A 479 -15.15 -26.68 4.26
CA PHE A 479 -15.78 -25.36 4.13
C PHE A 479 -15.00 -24.46 3.17
N TYR A 480 -13.68 -24.40 3.34
CA TYR A 480 -12.78 -23.67 2.46
C TYR A 480 -12.92 -24.13 1.00
N LYS A 481 -12.91 -25.44 0.75
CA LYS A 481 -13.04 -26.00 -0.59
C LYS A 481 -14.38 -25.64 -1.24
N LEU A 482 -15.49 -25.78 -0.50
CA LEU A 482 -16.83 -25.43 -0.99
C LEU A 482 -16.97 -23.93 -1.26
N PHE A 483 -16.40 -23.09 -0.41
CA PHE A 483 -16.38 -21.65 -0.62
C PHE A 483 -15.56 -21.27 -1.86
N SER A 484 -14.37 -21.86 -2.02
CA SER A 484 -13.51 -21.67 -3.18
C SER A 484 -14.20 -22.10 -4.49
N GLU A 485 -14.89 -23.24 -4.48
CA GLU A 485 -15.69 -23.71 -5.62
C GLU A 485 -16.83 -22.75 -5.97
N LYS A 486 -17.57 -22.23 -4.98
CA LYS A 486 -18.64 -21.23 -5.20
C LYS A 486 -18.12 -19.88 -5.71
N ILE A 487 -16.97 -19.43 -5.21
CA ILE A 487 -16.30 -18.22 -5.70
C ILE A 487 -15.87 -18.43 -7.16
N LYS A 488 -15.29 -19.59 -7.47
CA LYS A 488 -14.88 -19.98 -8.83
C LYS A 488 -16.06 -20.05 -9.78
N SER A 489 -17.18 -20.66 -9.37
CA SER A 489 -18.42 -20.72 -10.17
C SER A 489 -19.05 -19.34 -10.38
N SER A 490 -18.77 -18.37 -9.51
CA SER A 490 -19.16 -16.97 -9.73
C SER A 490 -18.32 -16.25 -10.79
N GLY A 491 -17.36 -16.92 -11.43
CA GLY A 491 -16.47 -16.34 -12.44
C GLY A 491 -15.26 -15.59 -11.86
N ARG A 492 -14.86 -15.91 -10.61
CA ARG A 492 -13.70 -15.33 -9.94
C ARG A 492 -12.76 -16.43 -9.50
N ASN A 493 -11.54 -16.47 -10.04
CA ASN A 493 -10.53 -17.43 -9.62
C ASN A 493 -9.46 -16.69 -8.80
N TYR A 494 -9.41 -16.97 -7.49
CA TYR A 494 -8.44 -16.36 -6.58
C TYR A 494 -7.49 -17.42 -6.03
N THR A 495 -6.29 -16.98 -5.63
CA THR A 495 -5.30 -17.86 -5.00
C THR A 495 -5.79 -18.34 -3.64
N GLU A 496 -5.23 -19.45 -3.17
CA GLU A 496 -5.69 -20.05 -1.93
C GLU A 496 -5.50 -19.13 -0.72
N HIS A 497 -4.33 -18.49 -0.64
CA HIS A 497 -3.99 -17.51 0.37
C HIS A 497 -4.91 -16.28 0.36
N PHE A 498 -5.34 -15.81 -0.82
CA PHE A 498 -6.26 -14.68 -0.91
C PHE A 498 -7.62 -15.03 -0.32
N ILE A 499 -8.15 -16.21 -0.67
CA ILE A 499 -9.43 -16.69 -0.13
C ILE A 499 -9.33 -16.88 1.38
N ALA A 500 -8.24 -17.47 1.88
CA ALA A 500 -8.03 -17.65 3.31
C ALA A 500 -7.98 -16.31 4.06
N ASN A 501 -7.19 -15.35 3.56
CA ASN A 501 -7.08 -14.02 4.16
C ASN A 501 -8.44 -13.30 4.19
N LEU A 502 -9.13 -13.30 3.05
CA LEU A 502 -10.46 -12.73 2.91
C LEU A 502 -11.45 -13.32 3.93
N MET A 503 -11.46 -14.65 4.07
CA MET A 503 -12.34 -15.33 5.01
C MET A 503 -12.01 -15.02 6.46
N ILE A 504 -10.73 -14.95 6.81
CA ILE A 504 -10.27 -14.57 8.15
C ILE A 504 -10.73 -13.16 8.50
N CYS A 505 -10.40 -12.16 7.66
CA CYS A 505 -10.75 -10.76 7.92
C CYS A 505 -12.26 -10.56 8.07
N VAL A 506 -13.05 -11.12 7.14
CA VAL A 506 -14.50 -10.93 7.10
C VAL A 506 -15.23 -11.59 8.28
N HIS A 507 -14.65 -12.63 8.90
CA HIS A 507 -15.25 -13.31 10.06
C HIS A 507 -14.73 -12.77 11.41
N GLN A 508 -13.45 -12.38 11.49
CA GLN A 508 -12.84 -11.90 12.73
C GLN A 508 -13.14 -10.42 12.99
N ASP A 509 -13.09 -9.57 11.96
CA ASP A 509 -13.16 -8.12 12.13
C ASP A 509 -14.59 -7.61 11.93
N MET A 510 -15.03 -6.69 12.79
CA MET A 510 -16.35 -6.06 12.63
C MET A 510 -16.47 -5.25 11.33
N LEU A 511 -15.38 -4.62 10.90
CA LEU A 511 -15.29 -3.85 9.66
C LEU A 511 -14.06 -4.31 8.86
N THR A 512 -14.28 -4.79 7.64
CA THR A 512 -13.23 -5.06 6.66
C THR A 512 -13.32 -4.06 5.51
N VAL A 513 -12.22 -3.39 5.16
CA VAL A 513 -12.20 -2.38 4.09
C VAL A 513 -11.44 -2.91 2.87
N PHE A 514 -12.11 -2.96 1.72
CA PHE A 514 -11.49 -3.24 0.43
C PHE A 514 -11.08 -1.92 -0.23
N ILE A 515 -9.77 -1.72 -0.32
CA ILE A 515 -9.16 -0.52 -0.88
C ILE A 515 -8.50 -0.87 -2.22
N GLY A 516 -8.64 -0.01 -3.23
CA GLY A 516 -7.97 -0.20 -4.52
C GLY A 516 -8.46 0.78 -5.59
N LEU A 517 -7.91 0.67 -6.80
CA LEU A 517 -8.31 1.50 -7.94
C LEU A 517 -9.77 1.28 -8.37
N SER A 518 -10.37 2.31 -8.93
CA SER A 518 -11.71 2.23 -9.55
C SER A 518 -11.75 1.10 -10.59
N GLY A 519 -12.81 0.30 -10.62
CA GLY A 519 -12.94 -0.81 -11.57
C GLY A 519 -12.19 -2.11 -11.21
N SER A 520 -11.45 -2.18 -10.09
CA SER A 520 -10.78 -3.43 -9.66
C SER A 520 -11.73 -4.53 -9.15
N GLY A 521 -13.03 -4.25 -9.11
CA GLY A 521 -14.06 -5.22 -8.75
C GLY A 521 -14.30 -5.42 -7.25
N LYS A 522 -13.87 -4.48 -6.40
CA LYS A 522 -14.05 -4.49 -4.92
C LYS A 522 -15.52 -4.67 -4.52
N THR A 523 -16.37 -3.80 -5.04
CA THR A 523 -17.83 -3.81 -4.86
C THR A 523 -18.45 -5.12 -5.32
N SER A 524 -18.03 -5.62 -6.48
CA SER A 524 -18.49 -6.91 -7.01
C SER A 524 -18.06 -8.08 -6.13
N LEU A 525 -16.84 -8.06 -5.60
CA LEU A 525 -16.31 -9.08 -4.72
C LEU A 525 -17.05 -9.11 -3.39
N ALA A 526 -17.22 -7.95 -2.73
CA ALA A 526 -17.96 -7.83 -1.47
C ALA A 526 -19.38 -8.40 -1.59
N LYS A 527 -20.13 -8.01 -2.63
CA LYS A 527 -21.48 -8.53 -2.89
C LYS A 527 -21.51 -10.04 -3.09
N LYS A 528 -20.57 -10.60 -3.84
CA LYS A 528 -20.51 -12.04 -4.12
C LYS A 528 -20.21 -12.84 -2.86
N ILE A 529 -19.27 -12.38 -2.03
CA ILE A 529 -18.92 -13.05 -0.77
C ILE A 529 -20.12 -13.07 0.16
N SER A 530 -20.74 -11.92 0.40
CA SER A 530 -21.90 -11.81 1.30
C SER A 530 -23.02 -12.76 0.86
N LYS A 531 -23.34 -12.81 -0.44
CA LYS A 531 -24.35 -13.71 -1.01
C LYS A 531 -23.98 -15.21 -0.96
N ILE A 532 -22.69 -15.54 -0.92
CA ILE A 532 -22.23 -16.94 -0.82
C ILE A 532 -22.32 -17.42 0.64
N LEU A 533 -21.98 -16.55 1.60
CA LEU A 533 -21.87 -16.88 3.02
C LEU A 533 -23.22 -16.90 3.72
N VAL A 534 -24.14 -16.01 3.35
CA VAL A 534 -25.39 -15.82 4.09
C VAL A 534 -26.60 -15.70 3.14
N PRO A 535 -27.81 -16.02 3.61
CA PRO A 535 -29.04 -15.76 2.87
C PRO A 535 -29.19 -14.28 2.48
N GLU A 536 -29.94 -14.01 1.42
CA GLU A 536 -30.10 -12.64 0.87
C GLU A 536 -30.66 -11.66 1.90
N GLU A 537 -31.54 -12.12 2.79
CA GLU A 537 -32.16 -11.35 3.86
C GLU A 537 -31.15 -10.86 4.90
N ARG A 538 -29.99 -11.53 5.02
CA ARG A 538 -28.90 -11.16 5.94
C ARG A 538 -27.72 -10.47 5.27
N SER A 539 -27.81 -10.22 3.97
CA SER A 539 -26.81 -9.50 3.19
C SER A 539 -27.42 -8.21 2.66
N ILE A 540 -27.18 -7.09 3.33
CA ILE A 540 -27.63 -5.78 2.83
C ILE A 540 -26.50 -5.07 2.10
N GLU A 541 -26.89 -4.32 1.07
CA GLU A 541 -26.00 -3.49 0.28
C GLU A 541 -26.45 -2.04 0.42
N ILE A 542 -25.52 -1.17 0.79
CA ILE A 542 -25.76 0.25 1.04
C ILE A 542 -24.74 1.04 0.24
N SER A 543 -25.20 1.79 -0.77
CA SER A 543 -24.40 2.82 -1.41
C SER A 543 -24.38 4.06 -0.52
N VAL A 544 -23.20 4.46 -0.06
CA VAL A 544 -23.04 5.58 0.87
C VAL A 544 -23.29 6.90 0.14
N GLY A 545 -24.30 7.65 0.61
CA GLY A 545 -24.66 8.94 0.04
C GLY A 545 -23.64 10.03 0.38
N LYS A 546 -23.68 11.13 -0.38
CA LYS A 546 -22.93 12.36 -0.07
C LYS A 546 -23.53 13.05 1.16
N ALA A 547 -22.68 13.62 2.00
CA ALA A 547 -23.06 14.39 3.19
C ALA A 547 -23.83 13.60 4.27
N TRP A 548 -23.64 12.28 4.34
CA TRP A 548 -24.09 11.52 5.51
C TRP A 548 -23.28 11.94 6.73
N SER A 549 -24.00 12.39 7.75
CA SER A 549 -23.40 12.98 8.94
C SER A 549 -23.90 12.32 10.22
N SER A 550 -24.92 11.47 10.13
CA SER A 550 -25.52 10.83 11.31
C SER A 550 -26.15 9.47 11.01
N LEU A 551 -26.52 8.76 12.07
CA LEU A 551 -27.32 7.53 12.01
C LEU A 551 -28.67 7.72 11.30
N ARG A 552 -29.19 8.95 11.26
CA ARG A 552 -30.48 9.24 10.62
C ARG A 552 -30.48 8.94 9.14
N ASP A 553 -29.31 9.08 8.51
CA ASP A 553 -29.15 8.96 7.07
C ASP A 553 -29.23 7.50 6.60
N TRP A 554 -28.91 6.53 7.48
CA TRP A 554 -28.79 5.12 7.09
C TRP A 554 -29.36 4.11 8.09
N VAL A 555 -29.91 4.54 9.23
CA VAL A 555 -30.67 3.68 10.15
C VAL A 555 -32.06 4.27 10.34
N GLY A 556 -32.13 5.55 10.66
CA GLY A 556 -33.38 6.27 10.88
C GLY A 556 -33.36 7.12 12.14
N PHE A 557 -34.51 7.67 12.52
CA PHE A 557 -34.64 8.50 13.71
C PHE A 557 -35.97 8.30 14.41
N SER A 558 -35.98 8.45 15.73
CA SER A 558 -37.22 8.54 16.51
C SER A 558 -37.84 9.92 16.36
N ASN A 559 -39.11 10.00 15.97
CA ASN A 559 -39.87 11.25 15.96
C ASN A 559 -40.58 11.44 17.33
N PRO A 560 -40.22 12.45 18.14
CA PRO A 560 -40.83 12.66 19.45
C PRO A 560 -42.33 13.03 19.37
N ILE A 561 -42.79 13.58 18.25
CA ILE A 561 -44.18 14.06 18.10
C ILE A 561 -45.14 12.89 17.83
N SER A 562 -44.73 11.94 16.99
CA SER A 562 -45.56 10.78 16.63
C SER A 562 -45.29 9.54 17.48
N ASP A 563 -44.31 9.59 18.40
CA ASP A 563 -43.83 8.45 19.21
C ASP A 563 -43.53 7.21 18.34
N SER A 564 -42.99 7.45 17.14
CA SER A 564 -42.73 6.43 16.13
C SER A 564 -41.32 6.55 15.57
N PHE A 565 -40.70 5.41 15.27
CA PHE A 565 -39.41 5.36 14.59
C PHE A 565 -39.58 5.48 13.08
N HIS A 566 -38.89 6.43 12.46
CA HIS A 566 -38.82 6.58 11.02
C HIS A 566 -37.54 5.93 10.52
N GLN A 567 -37.68 4.75 9.90
CA GLN A 567 -36.55 4.01 9.33
C GLN A 567 -35.98 4.69 8.08
N ALA A 568 -34.67 4.56 7.88
CA ALA A 568 -34.00 4.95 6.64
C ALA A 568 -34.25 3.94 5.51
N GLN A 569 -33.97 4.32 4.26
CA GLN A 569 -34.22 3.48 3.07
C GLN A 569 -33.22 2.33 2.87
N THR A 570 -32.21 2.19 3.74
CA THR A 570 -31.04 1.30 3.62
C THR A 570 -31.25 -0.13 4.15
N LYS A 571 -32.47 -0.47 4.63
CA LYS A 571 -32.83 -1.74 5.30
C LYS A 571 -31.98 -2.10 6.54
N MET A 572 -31.15 -1.18 7.04
CA MET A 572 -30.32 -1.42 8.22
C MET A 572 -31.16 -1.58 9.50
N TYR A 573 -32.21 -0.77 9.67
CA TYR A 573 -33.09 -0.87 10.84
C TYR A 573 -33.81 -2.22 10.94
N PRO A 574 -34.45 -2.74 9.87
CA PRO A 574 -34.99 -4.10 9.86
C PRO A 574 -33.96 -5.18 10.23
N LEU A 575 -32.72 -5.10 9.72
CA LEU A 575 -31.65 -6.06 10.02
C LEU A 575 -31.25 -6.01 11.50
N LEU A 576 -31.10 -4.81 12.07
CA LEU A 576 -30.80 -4.62 13.48
C LEU A 576 -31.92 -5.16 14.38
N LYS A 577 -33.19 -4.94 14.01
CA LYS A 577 -34.35 -5.50 14.71
C LYS A 577 -34.39 -7.02 14.65
N GLN A 578 -33.98 -7.62 13.54
CA GLN A 578 -33.86 -9.06 13.43
C GLN A 578 -32.81 -9.62 14.39
N LEU A 579 -31.63 -8.99 14.45
CA LEU A 579 -30.56 -9.39 15.37
C LEU A 579 -30.97 -9.25 16.84
N ASP A 580 -31.69 -8.19 17.18
CA ASP A 580 -32.26 -7.96 18.51
C ASP A 580 -33.24 -9.07 18.90
N ALA A 581 -34.16 -9.41 18.00
CA ALA A 581 -35.12 -10.49 18.22
C ALA A 581 -34.48 -11.88 18.33
N GLU A 582 -33.41 -12.16 17.57
CA GLU A 582 -32.65 -13.40 17.68
C GLU A 582 -31.94 -13.54 19.02
N ARG A 583 -31.46 -12.43 19.57
CA ARG A 583 -30.90 -12.36 20.91
C ARG A 583 -31.97 -12.60 21.97
N GLU A 584 -33.13 -11.94 21.87
CA GLU A 584 -34.26 -12.16 22.80
C GLU A 584 -34.70 -13.62 22.85
N LYS A 585 -34.72 -14.28 21.69
CA LYS A 585 -35.10 -15.70 21.56
C LYS A 585 -33.95 -16.68 21.75
N LYS A 586 -32.73 -16.19 22.02
CA LYS A 586 -31.49 -16.97 22.17
C LYS A 586 -31.15 -17.87 20.97
N TRP A 587 -31.53 -17.44 19.76
CA TRP A 587 -31.27 -18.17 18.51
C TRP A 587 -29.90 -17.85 17.91
N PHE A 588 -29.24 -16.79 18.39
CA PHE A 588 -27.99 -16.30 17.84
C PHE A 588 -26.85 -17.33 17.67
N PRO A 589 -26.65 -18.39 18.50
CA PRO A 589 -25.58 -19.35 18.27
C PRO A 589 -25.79 -20.21 17.03
N HIS A 590 -27.03 -20.31 16.57
CA HIS A 590 -27.45 -21.13 15.43
C HIS A 590 -27.87 -20.28 14.22
N SER A 591 -27.80 -18.95 14.33
CA SER A 591 -28.02 -18.02 13.23
C SER A 591 -26.73 -17.78 12.44
N PRO A 592 -26.77 -17.66 11.11
CA PRO A 592 -25.64 -17.14 10.35
C PRO A 592 -25.29 -15.72 10.76
N LEU A 593 -24.06 -15.30 10.42
CA LEU A 593 -23.67 -13.89 10.45
C LEU A 593 -24.59 -13.05 9.55
N SER A 594 -24.59 -11.75 9.76
CA SER A 594 -25.18 -10.76 8.87
C SER A 594 -24.09 -9.88 8.29
N PHE A 595 -24.14 -9.62 6.98
CA PHE A 595 -23.17 -8.81 6.27
C PHE A 595 -23.81 -7.52 5.75
N VAL A 596 -23.14 -6.40 6.00
CA VAL A 596 -23.50 -5.07 5.49
C VAL A 596 -22.39 -4.62 4.55
N THR A 597 -22.70 -4.47 3.27
CA THR A 597 -21.74 -3.97 2.29
C THR A 597 -21.92 -2.46 2.14
N LEU A 598 -20.91 -1.68 2.53
CA LEU A 598 -20.87 -0.22 2.38
C LEU A 598 -20.11 0.12 1.09
N ASP A 599 -20.85 0.44 0.03
CA ASP A 599 -20.27 0.81 -1.26
C ASP A 599 -19.89 2.29 -1.29
N GLU A 600 -18.69 2.60 -1.77
CA GLU A 600 -18.10 3.95 -1.74
C GLU A 600 -18.12 4.58 -0.35
N ALA A 601 -17.63 3.83 0.65
CA ALA A 601 -17.70 4.23 2.05
C ALA A 601 -17.01 5.57 2.38
N ASN A 602 -16.10 6.03 1.52
CA ASN A 602 -15.40 7.30 1.60
C ASN A 602 -16.17 8.50 1.05
N THR A 603 -17.35 8.31 0.44
CA THR A 603 -18.19 9.40 -0.11
C THR A 603 -18.71 10.34 0.98
N SER A 604 -18.79 9.84 2.21
CA SER A 604 -18.98 10.64 3.42
C SER A 604 -17.96 10.20 4.46
N SER A 605 -17.63 11.07 5.43
CA SER A 605 -16.72 10.69 6.50
C SER A 605 -17.29 9.50 7.27
N LEU A 606 -16.60 8.35 7.16
CA LEU A 606 -16.93 7.12 7.89
C LEU A 606 -17.05 7.42 9.40
N GLU A 607 -16.25 8.37 9.89
CA GLU A 607 -16.25 8.74 11.30
C GLU A 607 -17.55 9.39 11.79
N HIS A 608 -18.32 9.99 10.90
CA HIS A 608 -19.54 10.69 11.26
C HIS A 608 -20.75 9.74 11.24
N TYR A 609 -21.00 9.07 10.11
CA TYR A 609 -22.20 8.25 9.98
C TYR A 609 -22.08 6.87 10.65
N TRP A 610 -20.87 6.32 10.77
CA TRP A 610 -20.63 4.98 11.35
C TRP A 610 -20.23 5.02 12.83
N ARG A 611 -20.18 6.21 13.43
CA ARG A 611 -19.66 6.47 14.78
C ARG A 611 -20.13 5.50 15.87
N ILE A 612 -21.40 5.08 15.86
CA ILE A 612 -21.95 4.22 16.90
C ILE A 612 -21.30 2.83 16.96
N PHE A 613 -20.76 2.38 15.84
CA PHE A 613 -20.13 1.06 15.72
C PHE A 613 -18.64 1.10 16.10
N TYR A 614 -17.98 2.27 16.13
CA TYR A 614 -16.59 2.37 16.63
C TYR A 614 -16.45 1.87 18.06
N ASN A 615 -17.30 2.36 18.95
CA ASN A 615 -17.28 1.96 20.36
C ASN A 615 -17.55 0.46 20.53
N LEU A 616 -18.23 -0.17 19.56
CA LEU A 616 -18.53 -1.59 19.57
C LEU A 616 -17.35 -2.43 19.07
N CYS A 617 -16.42 -1.88 18.28
CA CYS A 617 -15.24 -2.61 17.80
C CYS A 617 -14.31 -3.04 18.93
N ASP A 618 -14.11 -2.19 19.94
CA ASP A 618 -13.25 -2.47 21.10
C ASP A 618 -13.97 -3.27 22.20
N SER A 619 -15.28 -3.45 22.06
CA SER A 619 -16.10 -4.10 23.10
C SER A 619 -16.03 -5.61 22.96
N SER A 620 -15.54 -6.30 23.99
CA SER A 620 -15.58 -7.76 24.03
C SER A 620 -17.01 -8.25 24.28
N VAL A 621 -17.53 -9.07 23.36
CA VAL A 621 -18.86 -9.68 23.47
C VAL A 621 -18.74 -11.08 24.03
N ASN A 622 -19.42 -11.34 25.15
CA ASN A 622 -19.64 -12.67 25.69
C ASN A 622 -21.14 -12.84 26.01
N ASN A 623 -21.54 -13.97 26.60
CA ASN A 623 -22.94 -14.22 26.92
C ASN A 623 -23.53 -13.21 27.93
N ASP A 624 -22.69 -12.50 28.68
CA ASP A 624 -23.04 -11.51 29.69
C ASP A 624 -22.83 -10.05 29.21
N SER A 625 -22.07 -9.82 28.13
CA SER A 625 -21.79 -8.52 27.52
C SER A 625 -22.23 -8.49 26.05
N LEU A 626 -23.40 -7.89 25.79
CA LEU A 626 -23.96 -7.75 24.45
C LEU A 626 -23.71 -6.35 23.89
N PHE A 627 -23.73 -6.22 22.56
CA PHE A 627 -23.65 -4.90 21.92
C PHE A 627 -24.94 -4.12 22.13
N TYR A 628 -24.82 -2.86 22.53
CA TYR A 628 -25.95 -1.96 22.77
C TYR A 628 -25.88 -0.74 21.83
N ILE A 629 -27.00 -0.45 21.17
CA ILE A 629 -27.18 0.69 20.27
C ILE A 629 -28.43 1.44 20.72
N ASP A 630 -28.27 2.72 21.05
CA ASP A 630 -29.37 3.64 21.34
C ASP A 630 -29.75 4.40 20.06
N LEU A 631 -30.97 4.21 19.57
CA LEU A 631 -31.50 4.90 18.40
C LEU A 631 -32.34 6.14 18.75
N GLY A 632 -32.41 6.48 20.05
CA GLY A 632 -33.18 7.59 20.58
C GLY A 632 -34.66 7.26 20.82
N GLY A 633 -35.29 8.06 21.69
CA GLY A 633 -36.68 7.85 22.11
C GLY A 633 -36.82 6.55 22.92
N LYS A 634 -37.70 5.65 22.46
CA LYS A 634 -37.92 4.33 23.06
C LYS A 634 -37.20 3.19 22.32
N GLU A 635 -36.55 3.48 21.20
CA GLU A 635 -35.93 2.47 20.35
C GLU A 635 -34.50 2.18 20.80
N LYS A 636 -34.32 0.97 21.32
CA LYS A 636 -33.02 0.42 21.72
C LYS A 636 -32.84 -0.90 21.00
N ILE A 637 -31.62 -1.15 20.53
CA ILE A 637 -31.24 -2.39 19.87
C ILE A 637 -30.12 -3.00 20.69
N ILE A 638 -30.23 -4.27 21.05
CA ILE A 638 -29.09 -4.97 21.63
C ILE A 638 -28.94 -6.37 21.02
N TYR A 639 -27.73 -6.71 20.61
CA TYR A 639 -27.47 -7.87 19.78
C TYR A 639 -26.11 -8.49 20.10
N THR A 640 -25.87 -9.69 19.57
CA THR A 640 -24.62 -10.44 19.75
C THR A 640 -23.60 -10.09 18.66
N ASN A 641 -22.40 -10.68 18.70
CA ASN A 641 -21.33 -10.38 17.72
C ASN A 641 -21.51 -11.09 16.36
N ASN A 642 -22.68 -10.96 15.76
CA ASN A 642 -23.09 -11.62 14.52
C ASN A 642 -23.40 -10.64 13.37
N LEU A 643 -22.86 -9.42 13.43
CA LEU A 643 -22.91 -8.40 12.38
C LEU A 643 -21.49 -8.08 11.89
N ARG A 644 -21.31 -7.99 10.57
CA ARG A 644 -20.04 -7.69 9.92
C ARG A 644 -20.24 -6.66 8.81
N PHE A 645 -19.29 -5.76 8.64
CA PHE A 645 -19.29 -4.71 7.62
C PHE A 645 -18.17 -4.96 6.62
N ILE A 646 -18.48 -4.85 5.32
CA ILE A 646 -17.50 -4.86 4.24
C ILE A 646 -17.60 -3.51 3.52
N ALA A 647 -16.61 -2.65 3.69
CA ALA A 647 -16.56 -1.34 3.06
C ALA A 647 -15.72 -1.36 1.78
N THR A 648 -16.10 -0.59 0.76
CA THR A 648 -15.29 -0.38 -0.43
C THR A 648 -14.86 1.08 -0.52
N MET A 649 -13.56 1.32 -0.76
CA MET A 649 -13.01 2.66 -0.90
C MET A 649 -12.13 2.76 -2.15
N ASN A 650 -12.23 3.87 -2.87
CA ASN A 650 -11.35 4.18 -4.00
C ASN A 650 -10.13 4.98 -3.51
N ILE A 651 -8.94 4.64 -4.00
CA ILE A 651 -7.69 5.35 -3.66
C ILE A 651 -7.57 6.68 -4.44
N ASP A 652 -8.37 6.86 -5.50
CA ASP A 652 -8.29 8.01 -6.39
C ASP A 652 -8.76 9.29 -5.67
N ARG A 653 -7.82 9.99 -5.02
CA ARG A 653 -7.99 11.38 -4.56
C ARG A 653 -8.03 12.30 -5.77
N THR A 654 -9.21 12.52 -6.33
CA THR A 654 -9.53 13.72 -7.13
C THR A 654 -10.81 14.40 -6.67
N SER A 655 -11.21 14.25 -5.40
CA SER A 655 -12.39 14.96 -4.88
C SER A 655 -12.14 15.51 -3.49
N GLU A 656 -11.48 16.66 -3.43
CA GLU A 656 -11.74 17.71 -2.45
C GLU A 656 -11.25 19.04 -3.05
N ASN A 657 -12.20 19.83 -3.51
CA ASN A 657 -12.17 21.28 -3.60
C ASN A 657 -13.54 21.76 -3.12
#